data_AF-A0A6C0NTB5-F1
#
_entry.id   AF-A0A6C0NTB5-F1
#
_cell.length_a   1.000
_cell.length_b   1.000
_cell.length_c   1.000
_cell.angle_alpha   90.00
_cell.angle_beta   90.00
_cell.angle_gamma   90.00
#
_symmetry.space_group_name_H-M   'P 1'
#
loop_
_entity.id
_entity.type
_entity.pdbx_description
1 polymer ?
#
loop_
_entity_poly.entity_id
_entity_poly.type
_entity_poly.pdbx_seq_one_letter_code
_entity_poly.pdbx_strand_id
1 'polypeptide(L)'
;MRRLSAKFVSFLCLIALLTGLFPEVSFGATQTFFAPAESSGSISVKLYPMENVTAGQTKLVTFGVPFPRGSITPADVSKIRVLKGGTEIPAYVEMQTPWRSITNSSLDGTSVRVARIQIQNNFAAVYPNSETITVEWGLTNRTQNISTLTNPRSAWHQVTSGTFAASDNVFEPDVYAVLPKDFLAEGVLKGTRMNTFDSSITESRDNPTTMDATEHWTGYTEMEHAFKNNFYSLINEDDPAVIAGDSGSGYKSDYKTNYDPWLYDRAATMYTLYMRSGSLKALREAVRHTDFYKTKIYPATTTPSRAVGLFTLKNPDPNGWPGGNGAMYSYDESMAYTYWLTGDNDMLTYIPLIVQAHETNDEPTRWDPSLGTWTERHTAFRLLANLIAYEVTGNTTYKTNVQNQTADFIWHQNGAGGLIPASRVDGGLYHYGSQHGDGVPGDLIASTWMSVLTEDAMIRAYAFTEDSNIANFVKRMGTFLNNASRSDAYHSFDTYVGALRYPDYMVKYDGTPDALDGGRGSASDPTGGTTIEHDLEVGNAILWADYFNQLLGGSPNTTWESAVNDLYYGYDIGVNFWIRPTGPSAGKTAYRITPNRKWGWEFRTTGSFTWLASQLLSGSSSGSGDTTAPTVSITAPTSGQTVSGTITVSANASDNVGVAGVQFKVDGTNVGTEDTSSPYSISYSTSGLAAGSHTITAVARDAAGNTTTSSPVSVTVGAASDTTAPTVSITAPTSAQTVSGTITVSANASDNVGVAGVQFKVDGTNVGTEDTSSPYSISYSTTSLTNGSHAITGGSARRCGQYDDIVPDSCNRVERRHGNGHLPARSERLHRREGCVAHFAIQRQRRQYSKRHVESIRSNQPDNAV
;
A
#
# COMPACT_ATOMS: atom_id res chain seq x y z
N MET A 1 -46.07 54.12 -43.16
CA MET A 1 -46.68 54.79 -41.98
C MET A 1 -47.06 53.72 -40.95
N ARG A 2 -47.19 54.09 -39.66
CA ARG A 2 -47.88 53.36 -38.57
C ARG A 2 -47.52 51.88 -38.29
N ARG A 3 -46.67 51.70 -37.25
CA ARG A 3 -46.81 50.82 -36.06
C ARG A 3 -46.99 49.28 -36.18
N LEU A 4 -46.07 48.59 -35.47
CA LEU A 4 -46.24 47.40 -34.59
C LEU A 4 -47.06 46.17 -35.06
N SER A 5 -46.43 45.00 -35.00
CA SER A 5 -46.65 44.04 -33.87
C SER A 5 -45.58 42.94 -33.85
N ALA A 6 -45.41 42.27 -32.70
CA ALA A 6 -44.35 41.29 -32.47
C ALA A 6 -44.63 39.92 -33.11
N LYS A 7 -43.64 39.34 -33.81
CA LYS A 7 -43.64 37.93 -34.22
C LYS A 7 -42.24 37.39 -34.60
N PHE A 8 -41.24 37.64 -33.75
CA PHE A 8 -39.85 37.18 -33.96
C PHE A 8 -39.19 36.62 -32.68
N VAL A 9 -39.98 35.98 -31.80
CA VAL A 9 -39.54 35.34 -30.55
C VAL A 9 -40.09 33.90 -30.49
N SER A 10 -40.06 33.19 -31.61
CA SER A 10 -40.70 31.87 -31.75
C SER A 10 -39.95 30.91 -32.67
N PHE A 11 -38.63 31.10 -32.83
CA PHE A 11 -37.76 30.22 -33.61
C PHE A 11 -36.49 29.76 -32.87
N LEU A 12 -36.34 30.11 -31.58
CA LEU A 12 -35.27 29.61 -30.70
C LEU A 12 -35.75 28.66 -29.58
N CYS A 13 -37.06 28.43 -29.44
CA CYS A 13 -37.64 27.54 -28.43
C CYS A 13 -38.10 26.17 -28.98
N LEU A 14 -37.54 25.74 -30.12
CA LEU A 14 -37.92 24.47 -30.78
C LEU A 14 -36.73 23.51 -31.04
N ILE A 15 -35.66 23.66 -30.26
CA ILE A 15 -34.55 22.68 -30.18
C ILE A 15 -34.40 22.13 -28.74
N ALA A 16 -34.92 22.83 -27.72
CA ALA A 16 -34.81 22.48 -26.31
C ALA A 16 -35.93 21.55 -25.78
N LEU A 17 -36.52 20.70 -26.63
CA LEU A 17 -37.72 19.90 -26.28
C LEU A 17 -37.78 18.49 -26.89
N LEU A 18 -36.65 17.95 -27.34
CA LEU A 18 -36.53 16.58 -27.88
C LEU A 18 -35.33 15.77 -27.36
N THR A 19 -34.43 16.37 -26.57
CA THR A 19 -33.32 15.69 -25.87
C THR A 19 -33.79 15.12 -24.53
N GLY A 20 -34.72 14.17 -24.56
CA GLY A 20 -35.44 13.73 -23.37
C GLY A 20 -36.14 12.38 -23.49
N LEU A 21 -35.48 11.37 -24.08
CA LEU A 21 -35.93 9.98 -24.03
C LEU A 21 -34.81 8.92 -24.22
N PHE A 22 -33.55 9.31 -24.01
CA PHE A 22 -32.43 8.38 -23.80
C PHE A 22 -31.62 8.89 -22.59
N PRO A 23 -31.10 8.01 -21.73
CA PRO A 23 -30.06 8.39 -20.79
C PRO A 23 -28.75 8.51 -21.57
N GLU A 24 -28.46 9.70 -22.10
CA GLU A 24 -27.08 10.04 -22.45
C GLU A 24 -26.25 9.95 -21.16
N VAL A 25 -25.29 9.03 -21.15
CA VAL A 25 -24.31 8.94 -20.06
C VAL A 25 -23.45 10.20 -20.16
N SER A 26 -23.78 11.19 -19.33
CA SER A 26 -22.99 12.42 -19.24
C SER A 26 -21.66 12.10 -18.57
N PHE A 27 -20.68 11.72 -19.38
CA PHE A 27 -19.27 11.69 -18.98
C PHE A 27 -18.94 13.04 -18.33
N GLY A 28 -18.43 13.01 -17.09
CA GLY A 28 -18.07 14.22 -16.37
C GLY A 28 -17.02 14.99 -17.15
N ALA A 29 -17.18 16.31 -17.25
CA ALA A 29 -16.16 17.15 -17.88
C ALA A 29 -14.84 17.02 -17.10
N THR A 30 -13.75 16.77 -17.81
CA THR A 30 -12.40 16.57 -17.27
C THR A 30 -12.06 17.74 -16.32
N GLN A 31 -11.63 17.42 -15.09
CA GLN A 31 -11.33 18.46 -14.10
C GLN A 31 -10.21 19.40 -14.56
N THR A 32 -10.24 20.65 -14.10
CA THR A 32 -9.19 21.63 -14.39
C THR A 32 -7.83 21.21 -13.82
N PHE A 33 -6.77 21.58 -14.54
CA PHE A 33 -5.38 21.23 -14.24
C PHE A 33 -4.96 21.68 -12.83
N PHE A 34 -5.26 22.93 -12.49
CA PHE A 34 -5.12 23.44 -11.13
C PHE A 34 -6.34 23.09 -10.28
N ALA A 35 -6.11 22.81 -9.00
CA ALA A 35 -7.13 22.82 -7.97
C ALA A 35 -7.79 24.21 -7.86
N PRO A 36 -9.07 24.31 -7.46
CA PRO A 36 -9.77 25.59 -7.30
C PRO A 36 -9.13 26.45 -6.19
N ALA A 37 -9.34 27.77 -6.26
CA ALA A 37 -8.83 28.70 -5.26
C ALA A 37 -9.70 28.71 -3.99
N GLU A 38 -9.08 28.50 -2.83
CA GLU A 38 -9.72 28.56 -1.51
C GLU A 38 -9.45 29.91 -0.82
N SER A 39 -10.32 30.89 -1.02
CA SER A 39 -10.13 32.25 -0.44
C SER A 39 -10.18 32.31 1.09
N SER A 40 -10.70 31.27 1.74
CA SER A 40 -10.73 31.08 3.19
C SER A 40 -10.87 29.60 3.54
N GLY A 41 -10.15 29.14 4.56
CA GLY A 41 -10.16 27.75 5.00
C GLY A 41 -9.33 27.53 6.26
N SER A 42 -9.16 26.27 6.64
CA SER A 42 -8.24 25.90 7.72
C SER A 42 -7.75 24.45 7.61
N ILE A 43 -6.50 24.20 7.99
CA ILE A 43 -5.90 22.86 8.06
C ILE A 43 -5.39 22.54 9.47
N SER A 44 -5.51 21.26 9.85
CA SER A 44 -4.90 20.72 11.08
C SER A 44 -3.48 20.24 10.77
N VAL A 45 -2.48 20.88 11.35
CA VAL A 45 -1.06 20.54 11.19
C VAL A 45 -0.58 19.79 12.43
N LYS A 46 -0.04 18.58 12.23
CA LYS A 46 0.55 17.78 13.31
C LYS A 46 1.99 18.21 13.53
N LEU A 47 2.35 18.59 14.76
CA LEU A 47 3.71 18.94 15.15
C LEU A 47 4.33 17.75 15.87
N TYR A 48 5.25 17.06 15.22
CA TYR A 48 5.99 15.94 15.78
C TYR A 48 7.34 16.43 16.34
N PRO A 49 7.50 16.61 17.67
CA PRO A 49 8.81 16.75 18.28
C PRO A 49 9.63 15.47 18.05
N MET A 50 10.89 15.63 17.64
CA MET A 50 11.84 14.52 17.47
C MET A 50 12.43 14.07 18.80
N GLU A 51 13.20 12.98 18.80
CA GLU A 51 13.74 12.31 19.98
C GLU A 51 14.68 13.20 20.83
N ASN A 52 15.18 14.31 20.27
CA ASN A 52 16.00 15.29 20.97
C ASN A 52 15.19 16.35 21.76
N VAL A 53 13.86 16.37 21.62
CA VAL A 53 12.96 17.33 22.30
C VAL A 53 12.29 16.66 23.48
N THR A 54 12.56 17.15 24.70
CA THR A 54 11.90 16.65 25.91
C THR A 54 10.65 17.46 26.26
N ALA A 55 9.70 16.83 26.95
CA ALA A 55 8.52 17.52 27.47
C ALA A 55 8.90 18.77 28.30
N GLY A 56 8.12 19.83 28.16
CA GLY A 56 8.34 21.15 28.76
C GLY A 56 9.30 22.05 27.98
N GLN A 57 9.98 21.57 26.93
CA GLN A 57 10.83 22.44 26.10
C GLN A 57 10.00 23.32 25.16
N THR A 58 10.40 24.60 25.04
CA THR A 58 9.97 25.46 23.94
C THR A 58 10.93 25.30 22.77
N LYS A 59 10.39 25.02 21.58
CA LYS A 59 11.14 24.89 20.33
C LYS A 59 10.59 25.84 19.26
N LEU A 60 11.51 26.35 18.46
CA LEU A 60 11.19 27.02 17.20
C LEU A 60 10.70 25.95 16.22
N VAL A 61 9.54 26.17 15.61
CA VAL A 61 8.99 25.32 14.54
C VAL A 61 8.89 26.18 13.29
N THR A 62 9.48 25.75 12.19
CA THR A 62 9.33 26.41 10.88
C THR A 62 8.81 25.40 9.87
N PHE A 63 7.83 25.81 9.07
CA PHE A 63 7.26 25.01 8.00
C PHE A 63 6.60 25.90 6.95
N GLY A 64 6.40 25.40 5.74
CA GLY A 64 5.56 26.07 4.75
C GLY A 64 4.17 25.45 4.66
N VAL A 65 3.18 26.28 4.36
CA VAL A 65 1.83 25.86 3.97
C VAL A 65 1.63 26.20 2.49
N PRO A 66 1.41 25.19 1.62
CA PRO A 66 1.08 25.43 0.22
C PRO A 66 -0.34 26.01 0.07
N PHE A 67 -0.62 26.71 -1.03
CA PHE A 67 -1.95 27.21 -1.38
C PHE A 67 -2.24 27.10 -2.89
N PRO A 68 -3.44 26.67 -3.31
CA PRO A 68 -3.86 26.71 -4.71
C PRO A 68 -3.81 28.13 -5.30
N ARG A 69 -3.61 28.21 -6.62
CA ARG A 69 -3.36 29.49 -7.31
C ARG A 69 -4.56 30.43 -7.20
N GLY A 70 -4.34 31.61 -6.63
CA GLY A 70 -5.38 32.60 -6.36
C GLY A 70 -6.04 32.53 -4.97
N SER A 71 -5.74 31.53 -4.14
CA SER A 71 -6.32 31.38 -2.79
C SER A 71 -5.96 32.53 -1.84
N ILE A 72 -4.69 32.97 -1.88
CA ILE A 72 -4.14 34.02 -1.02
C ILE A 72 -3.35 35.00 -1.88
N THR A 73 -3.62 36.30 -1.76
CA THR A 73 -2.75 37.34 -2.36
C THR A 73 -1.57 37.66 -1.42
N PRO A 74 -0.48 38.28 -1.90
CA PRO A 74 0.61 38.76 -1.03
C PRO A 74 0.17 39.68 0.12
N ALA A 75 -0.96 40.39 -0.01
CA ALA A 75 -1.53 41.20 1.07
C ALA A 75 -2.27 40.35 2.12
N ASP A 76 -2.91 39.26 1.70
CA ASP A 76 -3.68 38.35 2.54
C ASP A 76 -2.80 37.39 3.38
N VAL A 77 -1.47 37.42 3.21
CA VAL A 77 -0.49 36.82 4.15
C VAL A 77 -0.70 37.33 5.59
N SER A 78 -1.24 38.54 5.74
CA SER A 78 -1.67 39.13 7.02
C SER A 78 -2.88 38.43 7.67
N LYS A 79 -3.60 37.58 6.93
CA LYS A 79 -4.77 36.81 7.39
C LYS A 79 -4.48 35.33 7.68
N ILE A 80 -3.27 34.86 7.40
CA ILE A 80 -2.85 33.51 7.78
C ILE A 80 -2.60 33.50 9.30
N ARG A 81 -3.37 32.72 10.05
CA ARG A 81 -3.35 32.65 11.52
C ARG A 81 -2.97 31.26 11.98
N VAL A 82 -2.33 31.17 13.15
CA VAL A 82 -2.00 29.91 13.79
C VAL A 82 -2.71 29.84 15.13
N LEU A 83 -3.40 28.72 15.40
CA LEU A 83 -4.18 28.51 16.61
C LEU A 83 -3.74 27.22 17.31
N LYS A 84 -3.63 27.24 18.63
CA LYS A 84 -3.45 26.05 19.49
C LYS A 84 -4.65 25.95 20.42
N GLY A 85 -5.40 24.83 20.35
CA GLY A 85 -6.65 24.67 21.12
C GLY A 85 -7.68 25.77 20.85
N GLY A 86 -7.80 26.25 19.60
CA GLY A 86 -8.70 27.34 19.22
C GLY A 86 -8.26 28.75 19.64
N THR A 87 -7.13 28.90 20.34
CA THR A 87 -6.56 30.22 20.73
C THR A 87 -5.43 30.60 19.77
N GLU A 88 -5.46 31.82 19.22
CA GLU A 88 -4.41 32.34 18.33
C GLU A 88 -3.07 32.47 19.08
N ILE A 89 -1.98 31.98 18.48
CA ILE A 89 -0.61 32.03 19.03
C ILE A 89 0.33 32.90 18.18
N PRO A 90 1.39 33.49 18.76
CA PRO A 90 2.36 34.30 18.01
C PRO A 90 3.03 33.53 16.87
N ALA A 91 2.88 34.04 15.65
CA ALA A 91 3.49 33.50 14.45
C ALA A 91 4.17 34.60 13.62
N TYR A 92 5.34 34.27 13.08
CA TYR A 92 5.89 34.95 11.91
C TYR A 92 5.33 34.26 10.67
N VAL A 93 4.82 35.03 9.71
CA VAL A 93 4.32 34.48 8.44
C VAL A 93 4.71 35.39 7.27
N GLU A 94 5.34 34.81 6.26
CA GLU A 94 5.73 35.48 5.01
C GLU A 94 5.30 34.67 3.78
N MET A 95 5.21 35.33 2.61
CA MET A 95 5.15 34.63 1.33
C MET A 95 6.54 34.10 0.99
N GLN A 96 6.76 32.80 1.15
CA GLN A 96 8.03 32.15 0.83
C GLN A 96 8.22 32.00 -0.68
N THR A 97 7.15 31.65 -1.39
CA THR A 97 7.17 31.51 -2.85
C THR A 97 5.80 31.89 -3.40
N PRO A 98 5.72 32.84 -4.35
CA PRO A 98 4.48 33.10 -5.06
C PRO A 98 4.22 32.03 -6.12
N TRP A 99 2.99 31.98 -6.65
CA TRP A 99 2.77 31.38 -7.95
C TRP A 99 3.47 32.20 -9.03
N ARG A 100 4.11 31.50 -9.97
CA ARG A 100 4.86 32.06 -11.09
C ARG A 100 4.07 31.96 -12.39
N SER A 101 4.38 32.80 -13.36
CA SER A 101 3.90 32.63 -14.73
C SER A 101 4.93 33.10 -15.76
N ILE A 102 5.25 32.20 -16.67
CA ILE A 102 6.17 32.42 -17.77
C ILE A 102 5.51 33.30 -18.84
N THR A 103 4.27 32.98 -19.21
CA THR A 103 3.52 33.59 -20.32
C THR A 103 2.66 34.78 -19.90
N ASN A 104 2.09 34.76 -18.69
CA ASN A 104 1.09 35.74 -18.25
C ASN A 104 1.58 36.57 -17.05
N SER A 105 2.15 37.74 -17.33
CA SER A 105 2.67 38.68 -16.32
C SER A 105 1.60 39.29 -15.39
N SER A 106 0.30 39.09 -15.64
CA SER A 106 -0.77 39.45 -14.69
C SER A 106 -1.02 38.38 -13.60
N LEU A 107 -0.43 37.19 -13.75
CA LEU A 107 -0.49 36.09 -12.78
C LEU A 107 0.85 35.85 -12.05
N ASP A 108 1.99 36.24 -12.64
CA ASP A 108 3.31 36.08 -12.01
C ASP A 108 3.41 36.94 -10.73
N GLY A 109 3.61 36.31 -9.58
CA GLY A 109 3.76 37.01 -8.30
C GLY A 109 2.46 37.41 -7.59
N THR A 110 1.28 37.24 -8.20
CA THR A 110 0.03 37.85 -7.68
C THR A 110 -0.73 36.98 -6.67
N SER A 111 -0.34 35.73 -6.48
CA SER A 111 -0.83 34.88 -5.38
C SER A 111 0.30 34.09 -4.72
N VAL A 112 0.10 33.75 -3.45
CA VAL A 112 1.02 32.91 -2.66
C VAL A 112 0.89 31.46 -3.12
N ARG A 113 2.01 30.80 -3.37
CA ARG A 113 2.08 29.34 -3.57
C ARG A 113 2.48 28.60 -2.31
N VAL A 114 3.40 29.16 -1.53
CA VAL A 114 3.79 28.69 -0.20
C VAL A 114 3.98 29.88 0.73
N ALA A 115 3.28 29.86 1.87
CA ALA A 115 3.55 30.77 2.99
C ALA A 115 4.43 30.07 4.02
N ARG A 116 5.57 30.67 4.40
CA ARG A 116 6.38 30.16 5.52
C ARG A 116 5.75 30.63 6.83
N ILE A 117 5.52 29.69 7.73
CA ILE A 117 5.05 29.92 9.09
C ILE A 117 6.18 29.55 10.05
N GLN A 118 6.43 30.40 11.03
CA GLN A 118 7.36 30.13 12.12
C GLN A 118 6.74 30.51 13.47
N ILE A 119 6.77 29.57 14.42
CA ILE A 119 6.20 29.72 15.77
C ILE A 119 7.20 29.28 16.84
N GLN A 120 6.99 29.73 18.08
CA GLN A 120 7.59 29.16 19.28
C GLN A 120 6.53 28.29 19.98
N ASN A 121 6.70 26.97 19.99
CA ASN A 121 5.76 26.06 20.65
C ASN A 121 6.41 25.39 21.86
N ASN A 122 5.72 25.40 23.01
CA ASN A 122 6.08 24.59 24.16
C ASN A 122 5.41 23.22 24.04
N PHE A 123 6.22 22.16 24.06
CA PHE A 123 5.80 20.78 23.80
C PHE A 123 5.58 20.02 25.11
N ALA A 124 4.36 19.54 25.32
CA ALA A 124 4.04 18.49 26.29
C ALA A 124 4.19 17.09 25.68
N ALA A 125 3.95 16.95 24.36
CA ALA A 125 4.22 15.71 23.64
C ALA A 125 5.72 15.43 23.50
N VAL A 126 6.06 14.14 23.35
CA VAL A 126 7.39 13.64 23.00
C VAL A 126 7.24 12.54 21.95
N TYR A 127 8.27 12.37 21.10
CA TYR A 127 8.31 11.35 20.05
C TYR A 127 7.89 9.95 20.56
N PRO A 128 7.05 9.19 19.83
CA PRO A 128 6.51 9.46 18.48
C PRO A 128 5.20 10.28 18.46
N ASN A 129 4.78 10.85 19.59
CA ASN A 129 3.49 11.56 19.68
C ASN A 129 3.61 12.99 19.10
N SER A 130 2.55 13.46 18.45
CA SER A 130 2.44 14.85 17.96
C SER A 130 1.50 15.71 18.80
N GLU A 131 1.74 17.02 18.80
CA GLU A 131 0.70 18.01 19.10
C GLU A 131 -0.04 18.40 17.81
N THR A 132 -1.16 19.14 17.91
CA THR A 132 -1.88 19.67 16.75
C THR A 132 -2.08 21.17 16.91
N ILE A 133 -1.78 21.90 15.83
CA ILE A 133 -2.16 23.31 15.64
C ILE A 133 -3.12 23.40 14.46
N THR A 134 -3.92 24.47 14.41
CA THR A 134 -4.72 24.82 13.23
C THR A 134 -4.05 26.00 12.53
N VAL A 135 -3.91 25.93 11.21
CA VAL A 135 -3.61 27.10 10.37
C VAL A 135 -4.93 27.52 9.72
N GLU A 136 -5.33 28.77 9.91
CA GLU A 136 -6.57 29.38 9.40
C GLU A 136 -6.21 30.51 8.40
N TRP A 137 -7.03 30.77 7.39
CA TRP A 137 -6.82 31.89 6.47
C TRP A 137 -8.11 32.57 5.99
N GLY A 138 -7.93 33.74 5.37
CA GLY A 138 -8.97 34.46 4.62
C GLY A 138 -9.97 35.29 5.44
N LEU A 139 -10.49 34.72 6.54
CA LEU A 139 -11.59 35.34 7.31
C LEU A 139 -11.12 36.43 8.28
N THR A 140 -10.01 36.22 8.98
CA THR A 140 -9.58 37.04 10.12
C THR A 140 -8.14 37.52 9.95
N ASN A 141 -7.85 38.78 10.28
CA ASN A 141 -6.48 39.28 10.31
C ASN A 141 -5.71 38.69 11.51
N ARG A 142 -4.44 38.32 11.32
CA ARG A 142 -3.56 37.84 12.38
C ARG A 142 -3.21 38.97 13.36
N THR A 143 -3.56 38.77 14.62
CA THR A 143 -3.29 39.68 15.73
C THR A 143 -1.94 39.35 16.40
N GLN A 144 -1.62 38.06 16.54
CA GLN A 144 -0.42 37.59 17.23
C GLN A 144 0.75 37.44 16.25
N ASN A 145 1.56 38.49 16.13
CA ASN A 145 2.64 38.57 15.15
C ASN A 145 4.03 38.47 15.80
N ILE A 146 4.90 37.62 15.24
CA ILE A 146 6.36 37.71 15.42
C ILE A 146 6.90 38.51 14.21
N SER A 147 7.79 39.48 14.45
CA SER A 147 8.24 40.43 13.41
C SER A 147 9.39 39.92 12.54
N THR A 148 10.13 38.90 12.99
CA THR A 148 11.46 38.59 12.50
C THR A 148 11.61 37.09 12.28
N LEU A 149 12.03 36.69 11.07
CA LEU A 149 12.42 35.32 10.78
C LEU A 149 13.69 34.96 11.57
N THR A 150 13.62 33.96 12.42
CA THR A 150 14.79 33.27 12.97
C THR A 150 15.28 32.25 11.93
N ASN A 151 16.59 32.08 11.77
CA ASN A 151 17.13 31.07 10.84
C ASN A 151 16.58 29.67 11.21
N PRO A 152 15.83 28.98 10.32
CA PRO A 152 15.22 27.69 10.65
C PRO A 152 16.23 26.64 11.12
N ARG A 153 17.45 26.65 10.57
CA ARG A 153 18.57 25.78 10.96
C ARG A 153 19.01 25.93 12.42
N SER A 154 18.59 26.97 13.15
CA SER A 154 18.90 27.12 14.58
C SER A 154 18.08 26.20 15.50
N ALA A 155 17.08 25.50 14.96
CA ALA A 155 16.32 24.44 15.64
C ALA A 155 16.32 23.16 14.81
N TRP A 156 17.50 22.82 14.27
CA TRP A 156 17.82 21.53 13.69
C TRP A 156 18.90 20.86 14.53
N HIS A 157 18.91 19.53 14.57
CA HIS A 157 19.92 18.73 15.25
C HIS A 157 20.55 17.73 14.29
N GLN A 158 21.74 17.25 14.66
CA GLN A 158 22.46 16.21 13.92
C GLN A 158 21.76 14.87 14.11
N VAL A 159 21.51 14.14 13.02
CA VAL A 159 20.87 12.83 13.05
C VAL A 159 21.82 11.82 13.69
N THR A 160 21.33 11.06 14.67
CA THR A 160 22.10 10.06 15.41
C THR A 160 21.56 8.63 15.27
N SER A 161 20.40 8.44 14.64
CA SER A 161 19.74 7.12 14.52
C SER A 161 18.76 7.02 13.34
N GLY A 162 18.47 5.76 12.96
CA GLY A 162 17.73 5.39 11.75
C GLY A 162 18.67 5.20 10.56
N THR A 163 18.20 5.59 9.38
CA THR A 163 18.91 5.58 8.09
C THR A 163 20.30 6.23 8.17
N PHE A 164 20.42 7.36 8.88
CA PHE A 164 21.65 8.13 9.05
C PHE A 164 22.21 8.05 10.47
N ALA A 165 23.53 8.22 10.57
CA ALA A 165 24.29 8.28 11.81
C ALA A 165 25.09 9.60 11.87
N ALA A 166 25.58 9.96 13.07
CA ALA A 166 26.26 11.24 13.27
C ALA A 166 27.46 11.46 12.32
N SER A 167 28.18 10.39 11.97
CA SER A 167 29.30 10.40 11.00
C SER A 167 28.92 10.90 9.60
N ASP A 168 27.64 10.82 9.23
CA ASP A 168 27.16 11.24 7.91
C ASP A 168 26.97 12.77 7.82
N ASN A 169 27.04 13.47 8.96
CA ASN A 169 26.83 14.92 9.08
C ASN A 169 25.49 15.42 8.48
N VAL A 170 24.44 14.61 8.62
CA VAL A 170 23.06 14.94 8.24
C VAL A 170 22.35 15.58 9.42
N PHE A 171 21.52 16.58 9.14
CA PHE A 171 20.73 17.31 10.12
C PHE A 171 19.24 17.23 9.78
N GLU A 172 18.39 17.35 10.80
CA GLU A 172 16.93 17.44 10.64
C GLU A 172 16.30 18.44 11.62
N PRO A 173 15.09 18.97 11.33
CA PRO A 173 14.33 19.77 12.27
C PRO A 173 14.13 19.07 13.63
N ASP A 174 14.21 19.84 14.72
CA ASP A 174 13.78 19.40 16.06
C ASP A 174 12.29 19.05 16.10
N VAL A 175 11.50 19.64 15.20
CA VAL A 175 10.06 19.42 15.07
C VAL A 175 9.69 19.37 13.59
N TYR A 176 9.06 18.28 13.17
CA TYR A 176 8.43 18.19 11.85
C TYR A 176 6.97 18.65 11.91
N ALA A 177 6.56 19.47 10.94
CA ALA A 177 5.17 19.81 10.70
C ALA A 177 4.62 18.93 9.56
N VAL A 178 3.70 18.04 9.89
CA VAL A 178 3.01 17.17 8.94
C VAL A 178 1.67 17.81 8.56
N LEU A 179 1.47 18.03 7.27
CA LEU A 179 0.24 18.61 6.70
C LEU A 179 -0.76 17.49 6.32
N PRO A 180 -2.07 17.78 6.21
CA PRO A 180 -3.04 16.80 5.73
C PRO A 180 -2.73 16.32 4.32
N LYS A 181 -2.81 15.00 4.09
CA LYS A 181 -2.54 14.39 2.77
C LYS A 181 -3.48 14.92 1.68
N ASP A 182 -4.74 15.15 2.01
CA ASP A 182 -5.77 15.60 1.06
C ASP A 182 -5.45 17.00 0.51
N PHE A 183 -4.86 17.86 1.35
CA PHE A 183 -4.39 19.20 0.99
C PHE A 183 -3.05 19.19 0.22
N LEU A 184 -2.20 18.19 0.45
CA LEU A 184 -0.98 17.96 -0.34
C LEU A 184 -1.29 17.42 -1.75
N ALA A 185 -2.33 16.60 -1.87
CA ALA A 185 -2.78 15.97 -3.12
C ALA A 185 -3.36 16.96 -4.15
N GLU A 186 -3.71 18.17 -3.73
CA GLU A 186 -4.10 19.29 -4.62
C GLU A 186 -2.99 19.72 -5.60
N GLY A 187 -1.76 19.21 -5.43
CA GLY A 187 -0.70 19.29 -6.43
C GLY A 187 0.13 20.57 -6.39
N VAL A 188 -0.14 21.49 -5.46
CA VAL A 188 0.50 22.81 -5.36
C VAL A 188 2.03 22.74 -5.36
N LEU A 189 2.62 21.75 -4.67
CA LEU A 189 4.08 21.59 -4.60
C LEU A 189 4.66 20.94 -5.87
N LYS A 190 4.06 19.85 -6.35
CA LYS A 190 4.54 19.08 -7.52
C LYS A 190 4.26 19.78 -8.87
N GLY A 191 3.22 20.60 -8.94
CA GLY A 191 2.67 21.16 -10.18
C GLY A 191 1.54 20.32 -10.78
N THR A 192 1.32 19.08 -10.31
CA THR A 192 0.28 18.16 -10.79
C THR A 192 -0.58 17.61 -9.65
N ARG A 193 -1.88 17.47 -9.91
CA ARG A 193 -2.86 16.89 -8.96
C ARG A 193 -2.66 15.38 -8.79
N MET A 194 -3.04 14.87 -7.62
CA MET A 194 -2.86 13.48 -7.22
C MET A 194 -4.10 13.02 -6.44
N ASN A 195 -4.28 11.71 -6.27
CA ASN A 195 -5.14 11.18 -5.21
C ASN A 195 -4.26 10.79 -4.02
N THR A 196 -4.79 10.95 -2.82
CA THR A 196 -4.17 10.40 -1.61
C THR A 196 -4.21 8.88 -1.62
N PHE A 197 -3.27 8.24 -0.92
CA PHE A 197 -3.32 6.80 -0.70
C PHE A 197 -4.62 6.38 -0.03
N ASP A 198 -5.11 5.17 -0.32
CA ASP A 198 -6.28 4.63 0.35
C ASP A 198 -6.08 4.57 1.88
N SER A 199 -7.16 4.80 2.63
CA SER A 199 -7.13 4.84 4.10
C SER A 199 -6.81 3.50 4.77
N SER A 200 -7.01 2.38 4.07
CA SER A 200 -6.61 1.03 4.51
C SER A 200 -5.10 0.80 4.45
N ILE A 201 -4.38 1.50 3.56
CA ILE A 201 -2.93 1.38 3.39
C ILE A 201 -2.23 2.17 4.50
N THR A 202 -2.11 1.53 5.67
CA THR A 202 -1.55 2.16 6.87
C THR A 202 -0.09 2.60 6.70
N GLU A 203 0.37 3.54 7.53
CA GLU A 203 1.79 3.97 7.62
C GLU A 203 2.75 2.86 8.13
N SER A 204 2.23 1.70 8.56
CA SER A 204 3.06 0.53 8.86
C SER A 204 3.51 -0.15 7.56
N ARG A 205 4.73 -0.69 7.52
CA ARG A 205 5.13 -1.62 6.47
C ARG A 205 4.22 -2.86 6.53
N ASP A 206 3.77 -3.32 5.37
CA ASP A 206 2.98 -4.54 5.33
C ASP A 206 3.90 -5.76 5.57
N ASN A 207 3.37 -6.84 6.13
CA ASN A 207 4.15 -8.06 6.30
C ASN A 207 4.21 -8.84 4.96
N PRO A 208 5.39 -9.05 4.36
CA PRO A 208 5.52 -9.73 3.07
C PRO A 208 5.11 -11.22 3.10
N THR A 209 4.85 -11.79 4.27
CA THR A 209 4.33 -13.17 4.41
C THR A 209 2.81 -13.25 4.58
N THR A 210 2.11 -12.11 4.62
CA THR A 210 0.63 -12.05 4.67
C THR A 210 0.00 -11.18 3.57
N MET A 211 0.80 -10.39 2.85
CA MET A 211 0.42 -9.85 1.55
C MET A 211 0.72 -10.91 0.50
N ASP A 212 -0.29 -11.39 -0.21
CA ASP A 212 -0.09 -12.42 -1.23
C ASP A 212 0.66 -11.85 -2.44
N ALA A 213 1.59 -12.63 -2.99
CA ALA A 213 2.35 -12.29 -4.19
C ALA A 213 1.70 -12.87 -5.48
N THR A 214 0.47 -13.38 -5.37
CA THR A 214 -0.31 -13.99 -6.45
C THR A 214 -1.73 -13.44 -6.58
N GLU A 215 -2.14 -12.52 -5.71
CA GLU A 215 -3.46 -11.86 -5.75
C GLU A 215 -3.37 -10.52 -6.49
N HIS A 216 -4.15 -10.40 -7.57
CA HIS A 216 -4.34 -9.16 -8.32
C HIS A 216 -5.20 -8.17 -7.52
N TRP A 217 -4.71 -6.95 -7.29
CA TRP A 217 -5.43 -5.95 -6.49
C TRP A 217 -6.39 -5.13 -7.36
N THR A 218 -7.64 -4.95 -6.88
CA THR A 218 -8.68 -4.28 -7.68
C THR A 218 -8.38 -2.82 -7.95
N GLY A 219 -8.44 -2.42 -9.23
CA GLY A 219 -8.13 -1.07 -9.67
C GLY A 219 -6.62 -0.84 -9.70
N TYR A 220 -6.14 0.12 -8.90
CA TYR A 220 -4.76 0.62 -8.98
C TYR A 220 -4.06 0.70 -7.61
N THR A 221 -4.51 -0.11 -6.64
CA THR A 221 -4.00 -0.08 -5.26
C THR A 221 -2.67 -0.82 -5.08
N GLU A 222 -2.33 -1.78 -5.95
CA GLU A 222 -1.02 -2.43 -5.94
C GLU A 222 0.12 -1.41 -5.99
N MET A 223 0.03 -0.40 -6.87
CA MET A 223 0.99 0.70 -6.97
C MET A 223 1.25 1.36 -5.60
N GLU A 224 0.22 1.57 -4.78
CA GLU A 224 0.35 2.24 -3.49
C GLU A 224 1.04 1.35 -2.45
N HIS A 225 0.73 0.05 -2.44
CA HIS A 225 1.46 -0.94 -1.64
C HIS A 225 2.91 -1.09 -2.09
N ALA A 226 3.19 -1.16 -3.40
CA ALA A 226 4.55 -1.24 -3.93
C ALA A 226 5.37 0.02 -3.59
N PHE A 227 4.80 1.21 -3.81
CA PHE A 227 5.42 2.50 -3.49
C PHE A 227 5.78 2.59 -2.00
N LYS A 228 4.84 2.24 -1.12
CA LYS A 228 5.06 2.18 0.34
C LYS A 228 6.14 1.17 0.72
N ASN A 229 6.05 -0.07 0.24
CA ASN A 229 6.91 -1.14 0.73
C ASN A 229 8.35 -1.06 0.19
N ASN A 230 8.55 -0.55 -1.02
CA ASN A 230 9.88 -0.27 -1.59
C ASN A 230 10.64 0.84 -0.86
N PHE A 231 9.94 1.83 -0.31
CA PHE A 231 10.55 2.89 0.49
C PHE A 231 11.36 2.35 1.68
N TYR A 232 10.88 1.28 2.35
CA TYR A 232 11.61 0.63 3.45
C TYR A 232 12.91 -0.04 2.98
N SER A 233 12.87 -0.73 1.84
CA SER A 233 14.07 -1.35 1.24
C SER A 233 15.12 -0.30 0.87
N LEU A 234 14.69 0.84 0.32
CA LEU A 234 15.61 1.94 -0.02
C LEU A 234 16.30 2.56 1.20
N ILE A 235 15.58 2.82 2.29
CA ILE A 235 16.17 3.38 3.54
C ILE A 235 16.96 2.34 4.35
N ASN A 236 17.06 1.09 3.85
CA ASN A 236 17.65 -0.08 4.52
C ASN A 236 16.93 -0.53 5.80
N GLU A 237 15.67 -0.13 6.01
CA GLU A 237 14.77 -0.69 7.04
C GLU A 237 14.01 -1.92 6.50
N ASP A 238 14.71 -2.76 5.74
CA ASP A 238 14.18 -4.03 5.25
C ASP A 238 14.21 -5.12 6.34
N ASP A 239 13.55 -6.26 6.07
CA ASP A 239 13.54 -7.41 6.98
C ASP A 239 15.00 -7.88 7.21
N PRO A 240 15.47 -8.02 8.46
CA PRO A 240 16.79 -8.57 8.77
C PRO A 240 17.07 -9.96 8.16
N ALA A 241 16.03 -10.74 7.82
CA ALA A 241 16.13 -12.01 7.10
C ALA A 241 16.46 -11.84 5.60
N VAL A 242 16.43 -10.62 5.05
CA VAL A 242 17.06 -10.25 3.77
C VAL A 242 18.58 -10.21 3.97
N ILE A 243 19.17 -11.40 3.86
CA ILE A 243 20.61 -11.60 3.70
C ILE A 243 21.04 -10.90 2.40
N ALA A 244 22.21 -10.24 2.40
CA ALA A 244 22.82 -9.76 1.18
C ALA A 244 23.12 -10.96 0.26
N GLY A 245 22.47 -11.00 -0.91
CA GLY A 245 22.60 -12.11 -1.86
C GLY A 245 24.05 -12.35 -2.30
N ASP A 246 24.36 -13.59 -2.65
CA ASP A 246 25.72 -14.00 -3.00
C ASP A 246 26.36 -13.12 -4.09
N SER A 247 27.62 -12.78 -3.85
CA SER A 247 28.55 -12.15 -4.80
C SER A 247 27.99 -10.98 -5.64
N GLY A 248 27.82 -9.81 -5.02
CA GLY A 248 27.81 -8.52 -5.74
C GLY A 248 26.47 -8.02 -6.28
N SER A 249 25.35 -8.69 -5.96
CA SER A 249 24.03 -8.47 -6.58
C SER A 249 23.11 -7.42 -5.92
N GLY A 250 23.64 -6.53 -5.08
CA GLY A 250 23.05 -5.19 -4.84
C GLY A 250 21.74 -5.07 -4.02
N TYR A 251 21.19 -6.15 -3.45
CA TYR A 251 19.87 -6.17 -2.76
C TYR A 251 19.70 -5.27 -1.52
N LYS A 252 20.74 -4.57 -1.07
CA LYS A 252 20.60 -3.48 -0.08
C LYS A 252 21.16 -2.20 -0.67
N SER A 253 20.41 -1.12 -0.51
CA SER A 253 20.75 0.21 -0.99
C SER A 253 21.86 0.83 -0.11
N ASP A 254 23.12 0.42 -0.28
CA ASP A 254 24.24 1.25 0.23
C ASP A 254 24.39 2.51 -0.63
N TYR A 255 23.49 3.45 -0.35
CA TYR A 255 23.47 4.78 -0.94
C TYR A 255 24.64 5.63 -0.43
N LYS A 256 25.21 5.37 0.75
CA LYS A 256 26.26 6.26 1.29
C LYS A 256 27.54 6.23 0.46
N THR A 257 27.76 5.15 -0.30
CA THR A 257 28.95 4.94 -1.13
C THR A 257 28.66 4.80 -2.64
N ASN A 258 27.61 4.09 -3.04
CA ASN A 258 27.35 3.79 -4.46
C ASN A 258 26.59 4.93 -5.16
N TYR A 259 26.86 5.15 -6.45
CA TYR A 259 26.10 6.12 -7.25
C TYR A 259 24.73 5.60 -7.71
N ASP A 260 24.58 4.31 -7.97
CA ASP A 260 23.37 3.75 -8.62
C ASP A 260 22.08 3.85 -7.75
N PRO A 261 22.13 3.73 -6.39
CA PRO A 261 21.00 4.06 -5.53
C PRO A 261 20.67 5.56 -5.43
N TRP A 262 21.47 6.43 -6.06
CA TRP A 262 21.10 7.81 -6.39
C TRP A 262 20.80 7.89 -7.88
N LEU A 263 19.58 7.49 -8.21
CA LEU A 263 18.85 8.49 -8.98
C LEU A 263 18.72 9.74 -8.11
N TYR A 264 19.23 10.80 -8.72
CA TYR A 264 19.02 12.21 -8.47
C TYR A 264 17.65 12.56 -7.84
N ASP A 265 16.58 11.85 -8.21
CA ASP A 265 15.20 12.10 -7.80
C ASP A 265 14.75 11.39 -6.52
N ARG A 266 15.51 10.44 -5.97
CA ARG A 266 15.11 9.60 -4.82
C ARG A 266 14.43 10.39 -3.70
N ALA A 267 14.99 11.53 -3.30
CA ALA A 267 14.39 12.36 -2.25
C ALA A 267 13.07 13.04 -2.71
N ALA A 268 12.96 13.45 -3.97
CA ALA A 268 11.71 13.98 -4.56
C ALA A 268 10.61 12.90 -4.70
N THR A 269 11.01 11.65 -4.94
CA THR A 269 10.09 10.50 -4.94
C THR A 269 9.62 10.15 -3.52
N MET A 270 10.48 10.30 -2.49
CA MET A 270 10.06 10.26 -1.08
C MET A 270 9.10 11.41 -0.72
N TYR A 271 9.29 12.61 -1.26
CA TYR A 271 8.31 13.70 -1.15
C TYR A 271 6.99 13.38 -1.86
N THR A 272 7.02 12.68 -3.00
CA THR A 272 5.79 12.23 -3.69
C THR A 272 5.04 11.18 -2.87
N LEU A 273 5.74 10.27 -2.20
CA LEU A 273 5.16 9.35 -1.20
C LEU A 273 4.53 10.12 -0.02
N TYR A 274 5.22 11.12 0.52
CA TYR A 274 4.68 11.97 1.59
C TYR A 274 3.42 12.72 1.14
N MET A 275 3.40 13.32 -0.06
CA MET A 275 2.26 14.09 -0.55
C MET A 275 0.99 13.24 -0.72
N ARG A 276 1.11 11.95 -1.07
CA ARG A 276 -0.05 11.04 -1.17
C ARG A 276 -0.43 10.36 0.16
N SER A 277 0.54 10.02 1.00
CA SER A 277 0.30 9.27 2.26
C SER A 277 0.05 10.16 3.49
N GLY A 278 0.64 11.35 3.53
CA GLY A 278 0.74 12.20 4.73
C GLY A 278 1.74 11.68 5.78
N SER A 279 2.54 10.65 5.46
CA SER A 279 3.37 9.98 6.47
C SER A 279 4.53 10.84 6.97
N LEU A 280 4.65 10.93 8.31
CA LEU A 280 5.82 11.52 8.96
C LEU A 280 7.12 10.86 8.49
N LYS A 281 7.12 9.53 8.34
CA LYS A 281 8.34 8.77 8.01
C LYS A 281 8.83 9.11 6.61
N ALA A 282 7.92 9.21 5.64
CA ALA A 282 8.25 9.64 4.27
C ALA A 282 8.82 11.07 4.25
N LEU A 283 8.20 12.01 4.97
CA LEU A 283 8.70 13.40 5.09
C LEU A 283 10.08 13.46 5.76
N ARG A 284 10.27 12.73 6.87
CA ARG A 284 11.51 12.71 7.65
C ARG A 284 12.68 12.21 6.82
N GLU A 285 12.49 11.08 6.14
CA GLU A 285 13.54 10.52 5.30
C GLU A 285 13.76 11.32 4.01
N ALA A 286 12.73 11.96 3.44
CA ALA A 286 12.92 12.89 2.31
C ALA A 286 13.82 14.08 2.69
N VAL A 287 13.55 14.75 3.82
CA VAL A 287 14.38 15.87 4.32
C VAL A 287 15.81 15.40 4.61
N ARG A 288 15.98 14.28 5.32
CA ARG A 288 17.30 13.70 5.63
C ARG A 288 18.09 13.32 4.37
N HIS A 289 17.44 12.72 3.37
CA HIS A 289 18.09 12.39 2.10
C HIS A 289 18.46 13.62 1.28
N THR A 290 17.65 14.69 1.25
CA THR A 290 18.04 15.95 0.61
C THR A 290 19.21 16.62 1.34
N ASP A 291 19.21 16.61 2.68
CA ASP A 291 20.29 17.20 3.48
C ASP A 291 21.62 16.45 3.32
N PHE A 292 21.61 15.13 3.14
CA PHE A 292 22.79 14.39 2.68
C PHE A 292 23.15 14.73 1.23
N TYR A 293 22.17 14.74 0.32
CA TYR A 293 22.38 14.93 -1.12
C TYR A 293 23.07 16.26 -1.44
N LYS A 294 22.73 17.36 -0.75
CA LYS A 294 23.43 18.65 -0.90
C LYS A 294 24.94 18.55 -0.57
N THR A 295 25.36 17.63 0.31
CA THR A 295 26.79 17.37 0.60
C THR A 295 27.52 16.64 -0.53
N LYS A 296 26.78 16.10 -1.50
CA LYS A 296 27.27 15.38 -2.69
C LYS A 296 27.11 16.19 -3.97
N ILE A 297 26.89 17.49 -3.86
CA ILE A 297 26.97 18.45 -4.97
C ILE A 297 28.31 19.19 -4.87
N TYR A 298 29.08 19.25 -5.94
CA TYR A 298 30.32 20.03 -5.96
C TYR A 298 30.03 21.53 -5.75
N PRO A 299 30.67 22.19 -4.76
CA PRO A 299 30.41 23.59 -4.43
C PRO A 299 30.94 24.54 -5.52
N ALA A 300 30.49 25.81 -5.47
CA ALA A 300 30.92 26.88 -6.40
C ALA A 300 32.44 27.15 -6.47
N THR A 301 33.22 26.63 -5.51
CA THR A 301 34.69 26.73 -5.47
C THR A 301 35.41 25.58 -6.19
N THR A 302 34.69 24.57 -6.69
CA THR A 302 35.30 23.44 -7.41
C THR A 302 35.98 23.88 -8.71
N THR A 303 37.18 23.37 -8.93
CA THR A 303 37.95 23.52 -10.17
C THR A 303 38.13 22.13 -10.81
N PRO A 304 37.92 21.98 -12.14
CA PRO A 304 37.44 22.97 -13.11
C PRO A 304 35.98 23.40 -12.87
N SER A 305 35.61 24.60 -13.33
CA SER A 305 34.29 25.20 -13.08
C SER A 305 33.11 24.42 -13.67
N ARG A 306 33.33 23.61 -14.72
CA ARG A 306 32.34 22.68 -15.29
C ARG A 306 31.94 21.53 -14.34
N ALA A 307 32.71 21.31 -13.27
CA ALA A 307 32.40 20.30 -12.26
C ALA A 307 31.52 20.85 -11.13
N VAL A 308 31.36 22.17 -11.00
CA VAL A 308 30.43 22.79 -10.05
C VAL A 308 29.01 22.27 -10.30
N GLY A 309 28.31 21.90 -9.24
CA GLY A 309 26.96 21.37 -9.34
C GLY A 309 26.86 19.89 -9.69
N LEU A 310 27.91 19.24 -10.21
CA LEU A 310 27.89 17.81 -10.52
C LEU A 310 27.83 16.94 -9.25
N PHE A 311 27.21 15.78 -9.38
CA PHE A 311 27.02 14.82 -8.29
C PHE A 311 28.28 13.98 -8.01
N THR A 312 28.87 14.16 -6.82
CA THR A 312 30.23 13.71 -6.51
C THR A 312 30.39 12.20 -6.37
N LEU A 313 29.32 11.44 -6.09
CA LEU A 313 29.40 9.97 -6.05
C LEU A 313 29.41 9.35 -7.46
N LYS A 314 28.90 10.06 -8.48
CA LYS A 314 29.00 9.60 -9.88
C LYS A 314 30.35 9.97 -10.50
N ASN A 315 30.83 11.19 -10.26
CA ASN A 315 32.16 11.62 -10.69
C ASN A 315 32.98 12.09 -9.46
N PRO A 316 33.82 11.23 -8.86
CA PRO A 316 34.54 11.56 -7.62
C PRO A 316 35.81 12.40 -7.82
N ASP A 317 36.37 12.46 -9.03
CA ASP A 317 37.43 13.41 -9.40
C ASP A 317 36.85 14.53 -10.27
N PRO A 318 36.87 15.80 -9.82
CA PRO A 318 36.33 16.90 -10.62
C PRO A 318 37.13 17.16 -11.91
N ASN A 319 38.38 16.67 -12.00
CA ASN A 319 39.22 16.79 -13.19
C ASN A 319 38.88 15.73 -14.24
N GLY A 320 38.39 14.57 -13.80
CA GLY A 320 37.87 13.51 -14.67
C GLY A 320 36.81 14.06 -15.61
N TRP A 321 36.95 13.81 -16.92
CA TRP A 321 35.98 14.28 -17.90
C TRP A 321 34.66 13.51 -17.73
N PRO A 322 33.54 14.16 -17.36
CA PRO A 322 32.29 13.51 -16.96
C PRO A 322 31.45 13.11 -18.19
N GLY A 323 32.10 12.54 -19.20
CA GLY A 323 31.70 12.58 -20.62
C GLY A 323 30.22 12.44 -20.93
N GLY A 324 29.69 13.44 -21.65
CA GLY A 324 28.29 13.52 -22.04
C GLY A 324 27.36 13.77 -20.85
N ASN A 325 26.37 12.88 -20.69
CA ASN A 325 25.18 12.98 -19.83
C ASN A 325 25.45 13.04 -18.30
N GLY A 326 26.63 13.45 -17.83
CA GLY A 326 27.00 13.47 -16.40
C GLY A 326 26.11 14.38 -15.54
N ALA A 327 25.51 15.42 -16.11
CA ALA A 327 24.65 16.37 -15.38
C ALA A 327 23.29 15.78 -14.96
N MET A 328 22.81 14.69 -15.57
CA MET A 328 21.52 14.06 -15.18
C MET A 328 21.48 13.62 -13.71
N TYR A 329 22.62 13.39 -13.07
CA TYR A 329 22.70 13.02 -11.65
C TYR A 329 22.56 14.22 -10.69
N SER A 330 22.45 15.44 -11.22
CA SER A 330 22.29 16.70 -10.47
C SER A 330 20.86 17.23 -10.59
N TYR A 331 20.14 17.33 -9.47
CA TYR A 331 18.69 17.57 -9.47
C TYR A 331 18.19 18.23 -8.19
N ASP A 332 17.29 19.19 -8.35
CA ASP A 332 17.01 20.23 -7.35
C ASP A 332 15.54 20.28 -6.88
N GLU A 333 14.62 19.51 -7.50
CA GLU A 333 13.21 19.43 -7.09
C GLU A 333 13.07 19.04 -5.60
N SER A 334 13.92 18.12 -5.12
CA SER A 334 13.97 17.73 -3.71
C SER A 334 14.44 18.85 -2.77
N MET A 335 15.25 19.78 -3.28
CA MET A 335 15.69 20.98 -2.55
C MET A 335 14.57 22.02 -2.49
N ALA A 336 13.78 22.16 -3.55
CA ALA A 336 12.58 23.00 -3.54
C ALA A 336 11.52 22.46 -2.55
N TYR A 337 11.26 21.16 -2.52
CA TYR A 337 10.38 20.56 -1.52
C TYR A 337 10.90 20.75 -0.08
N THR A 338 12.19 20.54 0.18
CA THR A 338 12.79 20.78 1.51
C THR A 338 12.68 22.24 1.92
N TYR A 339 13.02 23.17 1.02
CA TYR A 339 12.85 24.61 1.20
C TYR A 339 11.41 24.94 1.56
N TRP A 340 10.44 24.53 0.75
CA TRP A 340 9.02 24.82 0.97
C TRP A 340 8.48 24.20 2.26
N LEU A 341 8.74 22.92 2.55
CA LEU A 341 8.11 22.23 3.68
C LEU A 341 8.74 22.57 5.04
N THR A 342 10.04 22.88 5.10
CA THR A 342 10.75 23.18 6.36
C THR A 342 11.13 24.66 6.55
N GLY A 343 11.00 25.47 5.49
CA GLY A 343 11.49 26.84 5.43
C GLY A 343 13.01 26.97 5.25
N ASP A 344 13.75 25.87 5.08
CA ASP A 344 15.22 25.86 5.08
C ASP A 344 15.86 26.60 3.90
N ASN A 345 16.49 27.74 4.18
CA ASN A 345 17.14 28.59 3.18
C ASN A 345 18.47 28.01 2.63
N ASP A 346 19.09 27.00 3.26
CA ASP A 346 20.35 26.41 2.76
C ASP A 346 20.23 25.97 1.29
N MET A 347 19.07 25.39 0.95
CA MET A 347 18.70 24.86 -0.37
C MET A 347 18.91 25.88 -1.50
N LEU A 348 18.69 27.17 -1.23
CA LEU A 348 18.87 28.27 -2.20
C LEU A 348 20.33 28.43 -2.66
N THR A 349 21.29 27.89 -1.91
CA THR A 349 22.72 27.88 -2.26
C THR A 349 23.03 26.85 -3.36
N TYR A 350 22.28 25.76 -3.41
CA TYR A 350 22.61 24.58 -4.23
C TYR A 350 21.80 24.50 -5.54
N ILE A 351 20.55 24.97 -5.54
CA ILE A 351 19.70 25.08 -6.73
C ILE A 351 20.44 25.76 -7.92
N PRO A 352 21.09 26.94 -7.76
CA PRO A 352 21.83 27.56 -8.86
C PRO A 352 23.04 26.76 -9.36
N LEU A 353 23.67 25.95 -8.50
CA LEU A 353 24.82 25.11 -8.88
C LEU A 353 24.36 23.95 -9.76
N ILE A 354 23.21 23.35 -9.45
CA ILE A 354 22.62 22.27 -10.25
C ILE A 354 22.23 22.81 -11.64
N VAL A 355 21.64 24.01 -11.74
CA VAL A 355 21.44 24.64 -13.04
C VAL A 355 22.77 24.90 -13.76
N GLN A 356 23.82 25.36 -13.06
CA GLN A 356 25.14 25.52 -13.67
C GLN A 356 25.69 24.20 -14.23
N ALA A 357 25.49 23.06 -13.56
CA ALA A 357 25.93 21.76 -14.05
C ALA A 357 25.25 21.38 -15.38
N HIS A 358 23.94 21.65 -15.52
CA HIS A 358 23.21 21.41 -16.77
C HIS A 358 23.55 22.42 -17.88
N GLU A 359 23.70 23.70 -17.52
CA GLU A 359 23.96 24.78 -18.49
C GLU A 359 25.44 24.90 -18.91
N THR A 360 26.37 24.29 -18.19
CA THR A 360 27.81 24.22 -18.55
C THR A 360 28.24 22.85 -19.07
N ASN A 361 27.30 21.93 -19.29
CA ASN A 361 27.56 20.68 -20.01
C ASN A 361 27.47 20.90 -21.53
N ASP A 362 28.28 20.19 -22.30
CA ASP A 362 28.51 20.48 -23.73
C ASP A 362 27.35 20.03 -24.67
N GLU A 363 26.35 19.30 -24.17
CA GLU A 363 25.18 18.86 -24.95
C GLU A 363 24.09 19.97 -24.99
N PRO A 364 23.69 20.49 -26.16
CA PRO A 364 22.59 21.44 -26.28
C PRO A 364 21.22 20.74 -26.20
N THR A 365 20.20 21.47 -25.75
CA THR A 365 18.80 20.98 -25.75
C THR A 365 18.27 20.80 -27.16
N ARG A 366 18.58 21.74 -28.05
CA ARG A 366 18.25 21.65 -29.47
C ARG A 366 19.02 20.50 -30.13
N TRP A 367 18.30 19.46 -30.50
CA TRP A 367 18.87 18.34 -31.24
C TRP A 367 19.41 18.77 -32.63
N ASP A 368 20.53 18.16 -33.02
CA ASP A 368 21.10 18.25 -34.37
C ASP A 368 21.77 16.90 -34.74
N PRO A 369 21.73 16.47 -36.02
CA PRO A 369 22.42 15.26 -36.50
C PRO A 369 23.92 15.17 -36.22
N SER A 370 24.60 16.30 -35.96
CA SER A 370 26.05 16.36 -35.72
C SER A 370 26.46 16.32 -34.24
N LEU A 371 25.50 16.30 -33.30
CA LEU A 371 25.81 16.13 -31.87
C LEU A 371 26.44 14.76 -31.61
N GLY A 372 27.42 14.70 -30.71
CA GLY A 372 28.05 13.44 -30.31
C GLY A 372 27.23 12.63 -29.30
N THR A 373 26.48 13.31 -28.43
CA THR A 373 25.55 12.73 -27.45
C THR A 373 24.33 13.62 -27.30
N TRP A 374 23.15 13.01 -27.13
CA TRP A 374 21.88 13.66 -26.84
C TRP A 374 20.89 12.59 -26.33
N THR A 375 20.12 12.87 -25.28
CA THR A 375 19.04 11.99 -24.80
C THR A 375 17.87 12.81 -24.25
N GLU A 376 16.67 12.23 -24.32
CA GLU A 376 15.45 12.76 -23.70
C GLU A 376 15.66 12.98 -22.20
N ARG A 377 16.31 12.04 -21.51
CA ARG A 377 16.61 12.11 -20.07
C ARG A 377 17.51 13.28 -19.67
N HIS A 378 18.59 13.54 -20.42
CA HIS A 378 19.48 14.67 -20.09
C HIS A 378 18.73 15.99 -20.19
N THR A 379 18.05 16.17 -21.31
CA THR A 379 17.38 17.43 -21.65
C THR A 379 16.14 17.65 -20.79
N ALA A 380 15.44 16.58 -20.37
CA ALA A 380 14.38 16.63 -19.37
C ALA A 380 14.86 17.20 -18.02
N PHE A 381 15.99 16.71 -17.49
CA PHE A 381 16.51 17.22 -16.21
C PHE A 381 17.12 18.62 -16.32
N ARG A 382 17.66 18.99 -17.49
CA ARG A 382 18.03 20.39 -17.78
C ARG A 382 16.82 21.32 -17.79
N LEU A 383 15.69 20.90 -18.38
CA LEU A 383 14.43 21.65 -18.31
C LEU A 383 13.92 21.75 -16.88
N LEU A 384 13.88 20.64 -16.13
CA LEU A 384 13.43 20.62 -14.74
C LEU A 384 14.30 21.52 -13.85
N ALA A 385 15.63 21.46 -13.92
CA ALA A 385 16.51 22.31 -13.12
C ALA A 385 16.26 23.82 -13.37
N ASN A 386 16.15 24.23 -14.63
CA ASN A 386 15.79 25.62 -14.94
C ASN A 386 14.38 25.98 -14.44
N LEU A 387 13.42 25.06 -14.54
CA LEU A 387 12.05 25.30 -14.11
C LEU A 387 11.94 25.42 -12.58
N ILE A 388 12.52 24.49 -11.82
CA ILE A 388 12.59 24.53 -10.36
C ILE A 388 13.29 25.80 -9.87
N ALA A 389 14.42 26.16 -10.49
CA ALA A 389 15.13 27.37 -10.15
C ALA A 389 14.31 28.64 -10.45
N TYR A 390 13.51 28.69 -11.54
CA TYR A 390 12.57 29.78 -11.79
C TYR A 390 11.39 29.79 -10.79
N GLU A 391 10.79 28.63 -10.48
CA GLU A 391 9.71 28.47 -9.51
C GLU A 391 10.10 29.07 -8.15
N VAL A 392 11.27 28.68 -7.63
CA VAL A 392 11.77 29.09 -6.32
C VAL A 392 12.29 30.54 -6.34
N THR A 393 13.15 30.92 -7.29
CA THR A 393 13.86 32.22 -7.24
C THR A 393 13.18 33.35 -8.01
N GLY A 394 12.38 33.04 -9.04
CA GLY A 394 11.84 34.02 -9.99
C GLY A 394 12.88 34.59 -10.97
N ASN A 395 14.10 34.07 -11.01
CA ASN A 395 15.18 34.58 -11.87
C ASN A 395 14.82 34.42 -13.37
N THR A 396 14.90 35.53 -14.12
CA THR A 396 14.49 35.62 -15.53
C THR A 396 15.42 34.90 -16.50
N THR A 397 16.67 34.62 -16.13
CA THR A 397 17.55 33.75 -16.93
C THR A 397 16.96 32.35 -17.04
N TYR A 398 16.56 31.75 -15.92
CA TYR A 398 15.98 30.41 -15.89
C TYR A 398 14.62 30.36 -16.61
N LYS A 399 13.80 31.41 -16.46
CA LYS A 399 12.57 31.60 -17.27
C LYS A 399 12.85 31.57 -18.78
N THR A 400 13.89 32.30 -19.22
CA THR A 400 14.29 32.35 -20.63
C THR A 400 14.78 30.98 -21.12
N ASN A 401 15.56 30.27 -20.30
CA ASN A 401 16.02 28.91 -20.59
C ASN A 401 14.84 27.94 -20.76
N VAL A 402 13.87 27.92 -19.82
CA VAL A 402 12.63 27.12 -19.96
C VAL A 402 11.95 27.40 -21.29
N GLN A 403 11.70 28.67 -21.63
CA GLN A 403 11.01 29.05 -22.88
C GLN A 403 11.73 28.56 -24.15
N ASN A 404 13.07 28.62 -24.16
CA ASN A 404 13.88 28.13 -25.28
C ASN A 404 13.82 26.59 -25.38
N GLN A 405 13.97 25.89 -24.25
CA GLN A 405 14.06 24.43 -24.20
C GLN A 405 12.70 23.77 -24.52
N THR A 406 11.59 24.32 -24.04
CA THR A 406 10.24 23.85 -24.44
C THR A 406 9.99 24.08 -25.93
N ALA A 407 10.49 25.19 -26.50
CA ALA A 407 10.37 25.46 -27.93
C ALA A 407 11.26 24.54 -28.79
N ASP A 408 12.46 24.18 -28.32
CA ASP A 408 13.32 23.18 -28.96
C ASP A 408 12.64 21.80 -29.03
N PHE A 409 12.05 21.32 -27.92
CA PHE A 409 11.31 20.05 -27.90
C PHE A 409 10.12 20.04 -28.85
N ILE A 410 9.33 21.13 -28.89
CA ILE A 410 8.21 21.27 -29.82
C ILE A 410 8.71 21.28 -31.28
N TRP A 411 9.82 21.98 -31.57
CA TRP A 411 10.45 21.97 -32.90
C TRP A 411 10.99 20.58 -33.30
N HIS A 412 11.56 19.83 -32.35
CA HIS A 412 12.07 18.47 -32.54
C HIS A 412 10.91 17.51 -32.86
N GLN A 413 9.85 17.49 -32.05
CA GLN A 413 8.63 16.69 -32.28
C GLN A 413 7.92 17.07 -33.60
N ASN A 414 8.04 18.33 -34.03
CA ASN A 414 7.58 18.79 -35.34
C ASN A 414 8.45 18.33 -36.52
N GLY A 415 9.48 17.52 -36.27
CA GLY A 415 10.32 16.86 -37.27
C GLY A 415 11.67 17.54 -37.49
N ALA A 416 12.12 18.37 -36.52
CA ALA A 416 13.39 19.06 -36.54
C ALA A 416 13.67 19.81 -37.86
N GLY A 417 12.65 20.55 -38.37
CA GLY A 417 12.76 21.29 -39.64
C GLY A 417 12.82 20.44 -40.91
N GLY A 418 12.50 19.14 -40.83
CA GLY A 418 12.58 18.18 -41.94
C GLY A 418 13.79 17.25 -41.87
N LEU A 419 14.61 17.34 -40.81
CA LEU A 419 15.75 16.44 -40.56
C LEU A 419 15.31 15.03 -40.11
N ILE A 420 14.09 14.89 -39.56
CA ILE A 420 13.48 13.61 -39.20
C ILE A 420 12.40 13.28 -40.23
N PRO A 421 12.30 12.03 -40.73
CA PRO A 421 11.33 11.65 -41.77
C PRO A 421 9.88 12.08 -41.49
N ALA A 422 9.18 12.43 -42.57
CA ALA A 422 7.76 12.80 -42.54
C ALA A 422 6.84 11.59 -42.29
N SER A 423 7.32 10.37 -42.53
CA SER A 423 6.61 9.09 -42.29
C SER A 423 6.80 8.53 -40.89
N ARG A 424 7.33 9.32 -39.95
CA ARG A 424 7.56 8.87 -38.57
C ARG A 424 6.24 8.65 -37.81
N VAL A 425 6.26 7.77 -36.81
CA VAL A 425 5.23 7.71 -35.78
C VAL A 425 5.22 9.04 -35.02
N ASP A 426 4.06 9.67 -34.90
CA ASP A 426 3.95 10.99 -34.29
C ASP A 426 4.16 10.96 -32.78
N GLY A 427 4.81 12.00 -32.23
CA GLY A 427 5.07 12.16 -30.80
C GLY A 427 6.52 12.02 -30.36
N GLY A 428 7.28 11.10 -30.96
CA GLY A 428 8.64 10.75 -30.51
C GLY A 428 9.71 11.80 -30.82
N LEU A 429 10.74 11.87 -29.97
CA LEU A 429 11.91 12.75 -30.09
C LEU A 429 13.09 12.05 -30.78
N TYR A 430 12.87 11.62 -32.02
CA TYR A 430 13.83 10.76 -32.71
C TYR A 430 15.19 11.42 -32.93
N HIS A 431 16.24 10.68 -32.57
CA HIS A 431 17.65 11.04 -32.65
C HIS A 431 18.46 9.78 -32.98
N TYR A 432 19.75 9.89 -33.31
CA TYR A 432 20.52 8.71 -33.71
C TYR A 432 20.88 7.82 -32.51
N GLY A 433 20.84 6.50 -32.67
CA GLY A 433 21.24 5.56 -31.60
C GLY A 433 22.67 5.77 -31.08
N SER A 434 23.56 6.33 -31.92
CA SER A 434 24.91 6.76 -31.54
C SER A 434 24.94 7.96 -30.58
N GLN A 435 23.92 8.81 -30.61
CA GLN A 435 23.76 9.96 -29.73
C GLN A 435 23.15 9.54 -28.38
N HIS A 436 22.28 8.53 -28.39
CA HIS A 436 21.71 7.94 -27.18
C HIS A 436 22.74 7.07 -26.42
N GLY A 437 23.50 6.25 -27.16
CA GLY A 437 24.47 5.29 -26.62
C GLY A 437 23.95 3.85 -26.44
N ASP A 438 22.62 3.63 -26.47
CA ASP A 438 22.00 2.31 -26.20
C ASP A 438 21.39 1.63 -27.45
N GLY A 439 21.29 2.33 -28.59
CA GLY A 439 20.60 1.85 -29.82
C GLY A 439 21.50 1.74 -31.05
N VAL A 440 20.99 1.16 -32.15
CA VAL A 440 21.74 0.99 -33.41
C VAL A 440 22.33 2.33 -33.87
N PRO A 441 23.67 2.46 -34.02
CA PRO A 441 24.34 3.76 -34.17
C PRO A 441 23.86 4.67 -35.31
N GLY A 442 23.36 4.10 -36.41
CA GLY A 442 22.90 4.84 -37.59
C GLY A 442 21.38 4.98 -37.72
N ASP A 443 20.60 4.36 -36.84
CA ASP A 443 19.14 4.41 -36.91
C ASP A 443 18.60 5.58 -36.08
N LEU A 444 17.51 6.21 -36.56
CA LEU A 444 16.77 7.21 -35.82
C LEU A 444 15.79 6.51 -34.86
N ILE A 445 16.09 6.59 -33.56
CA ILE A 445 15.35 5.96 -32.45
C ILE A 445 14.84 7.02 -31.46
N ALA A 446 13.87 6.64 -30.64
CA ALA A 446 13.46 7.36 -29.43
C ALA A 446 13.21 6.35 -28.30
N SER A 447 13.49 6.76 -27.07
CA SER A 447 13.24 5.96 -25.88
C SER A 447 11.82 6.16 -25.39
N THR A 448 11.13 5.07 -25.02
CA THR A 448 9.81 5.15 -24.38
C THR A 448 9.90 5.79 -22.99
N TRP A 449 10.63 5.17 -22.08
CA TRP A 449 10.72 5.62 -20.68
C TRP A 449 11.46 6.96 -20.51
N MET A 450 12.52 7.24 -21.29
CA MET A 450 13.17 8.56 -21.20
C MET A 450 12.28 9.66 -21.78
N SER A 451 11.43 9.37 -22.77
CA SER A 451 10.42 10.32 -23.25
C SER A 451 9.39 10.67 -22.17
N VAL A 452 9.05 9.75 -21.25
CA VAL A 452 8.19 10.06 -20.09
C VAL A 452 8.84 11.09 -19.16
N LEU A 453 10.18 11.09 -19.04
CA LEU A 453 10.89 12.12 -18.26
C LEU A 453 10.79 13.51 -18.92
N THR A 454 10.91 13.58 -20.25
CA THR A 454 10.67 14.83 -21.00
C THR A 454 9.22 15.26 -20.93
N GLU A 455 8.28 14.31 -20.92
CA GLU A 455 6.86 14.59 -20.77
C GLU A 455 6.54 15.17 -19.39
N ASP A 456 7.00 14.56 -18.28
CA ASP A 456 6.85 15.10 -16.93
C ASP A 456 7.44 16.52 -16.81
N ALA A 457 8.63 16.75 -17.39
CA ALA A 457 9.24 18.07 -17.45
C ALA A 457 8.38 19.09 -18.22
N MET A 458 7.72 18.66 -19.30
CA MET A 458 6.81 19.47 -20.11
C MET A 458 5.45 19.69 -19.42
N ILE A 459 4.91 18.71 -18.70
CA ILE A 459 3.69 18.84 -17.87
C ILE A 459 3.95 19.84 -16.73
N ARG A 460 5.12 19.76 -16.08
CA ARG A 460 5.53 20.74 -15.08
C ARG A 460 5.72 22.13 -15.72
N ALA A 461 6.27 22.23 -16.94
CA ALA A 461 6.36 23.49 -17.67
C ALA A 461 4.98 24.05 -18.06
N TYR A 462 4.00 23.21 -18.37
CA TYR A 462 2.60 23.61 -18.59
C TYR A 462 2.03 24.31 -17.34
N ALA A 463 2.33 23.81 -16.13
CA ALA A 463 1.89 24.41 -14.86
C ALA A 463 2.33 25.88 -14.64
N PHE A 464 3.29 26.39 -15.43
CA PHE A 464 3.76 27.78 -15.36
C PHE A 464 3.67 28.54 -16.70
N THR A 465 3.29 27.89 -17.80
CA THR A 465 3.10 28.51 -19.12
C THR A 465 1.66 28.51 -19.60
N GLU A 466 0.86 27.52 -19.20
CA GLU A 466 -0.49 27.25 -19.72
C GLU A 466 -0.54 27.17 -21.27
N ASP A 467 0.59 26.86 -21.91
CA ASP A 467 0.74 26.89 -23.36
C ASP A 467 0.08 25.66 -24.02
N SER A 468 -0.88 25.91 -24.91
CA SER A 468 -1.56 24.86 -25.67
C SER A 468 -0.63 24.07 -26.60
N ASN A 469 0.53 24.63 -26.97
CA ASN A 469 1.55 23.90 -27.73
C ASN A 469 2.25 22.83 -26.86
N ILE A 470 2.43 23.10 -25.56
CA ILE A 470 2.96 22.12 -24.60
C ILE A 470 1.91 21.04 -24.28
N ALA A 471 0.65 21.44 -24.09
CA ALA A 471 -0.46 20.47 -23.99
C ALA A 471 -0.55 19.56 -25.23
N ASN A 472 -0.39 20.12 -26.43
CA ASN A 472 -0.39 19.36 -27.68
C ASN A 472 0.86 18.49 -27.84
N PHE A 473 2.01 18.90 -27.29
CA PHE A 473 3.22 18.07 -27.25
C PHE A 473 3.01 16.80 -26.40
N VAL A 474 2.43 16.95 -25.20
CA VAL A 474 2.10 15.84 -24.30
C VAL A 474 1.06 14.91 -24.94
N LYS A 475 -0.03 15.47 -25.48
CA LYS A 475 -1.02 14.72 -26.28
C LYS A 475 -0.36 13.87 -27.38
N ARG A 476 0.62 14.41 -28.11
CA ARG A 476 1.31 13.68 -29.18
C ARG A 476 2.27 12.62 -28.62
N MET A 477 2.88 12.84 -27.46
CA MET A 477 3.75 11.84 -26.82
C MET A 477 3.00 10.53 -26.54
N GLY A 478 1.75 10.59 -26.07
CA GLY A 478 0.90 9.39 -25.93
C GLY A 478 0.60 8.65 -27.24
N THR A 479 0.63 9.33 -28.39
CA THR A 479 0.56 8.66 -29.70
C THR A 479 1.80 7.78 -29.92
N PHE A 480 2.99 8.31 -29.66
CA PHE A 480 4.25 7.57 -29.75
C PHE A 480 4.25 6.39 -28.77
N LEU A 481 4.03 6.66 -27.47
CA LEU A 481 4.09 5.66 -26.41
C LEU A 481 3.11 4.49 -26.62
N ASN A 482 1.88 4.77 -27.07
CA ASN A 482 0.92 3.71 -27.39
C ASN A 482 1.36 2.84 -28.58
N ASN A 483 1.97 3.43 -29.62
CA ASN A 483 2.48 2.70 -30.79
C ASN A 483 3.80 1.95 -30.52
N ALA A 484 4.58 2.46 -29.56
CA ALA A 484 5.80 1.86 -29.03
C ALA A 484 5.53 0.76 -27.97
N SER A 485 4.26 0.47 -27.66
CA SER A 485 3.86 -0.61 -26.75
C SER A 485 3.38 -1.84 -27.52
N ARG A 486 3.82 -3.03 -27.10
CA ARG A 486 3.52 -4.33 -27.74
C ARG A 486 2.78 -5.25 -26.80
N SER A 487 1.94 -6.12 -27.36
CA SER A 487 1.24 -7.16 -26.61
C SER A 487 1.57 -8.54 -27.21
N ASP A 488 2.37 -9.33 -26.49
CA ASP A 488 2.73 -10.68 -26.89
C ASP A 488 3.17 -11.56 -25.70
N ALA A 489 3.48 -12.83 -25.97
CA ALA A 489 3.78 -13.85 -24.96
C ALA A 489 5.28 -14.11 -24.75
N TYR A 490 6.18 -13.29 -25.32
CA TYR A 490 7.63 -13.48 -25.21
C TYR A 490 8.18 -12.74 -23.98
N HIS A 491 7.75 -13.15 -22.79
CA HIS A 491 8.10 -12.47 -21.55
C HIS A 491 8.86 -13.33 -20.52
N SER A 492 9.67 -12.66 -19.70
CA SER A 492 10.55 -13.32 -18.70
C SER A 492 9.82 -13.85 -17.44
N PHE A 493 8.53 -13.57 -17.31
CA PHE A 493 7.68 -13.94 -16.16
C PHE A 493 7.16 -15.37 -16.30
N ASP A 494 7.98 -16.34 -15.94
CA ASP A 494 7.74 -17.79 -16.13
C ASP A 494 6.53 -18.35 -15.36
N THR A 495 6.00 -17.61 -14.39
CA THR A 495 4.78 -17.94 -13.63
C THR A 495 3.48 -17.50 -14.33
N TYR A 496 3.53 -16.57 -15.27
CA TYR A 496 2.34 -16.10 -16.01
C TYR A 496 2.19 -16.83 -17.34
N VAL A 497 0.94 -17.11 -17.74
CA VAL A 497 0.62 -17.82 -18.99
C VAL A 497 -0.40 -17.01 -19.79
N GLY A 498 0.11 -16.10 -20.62
CA GLY A 498 -0.72 -15.25 -21.48
C GLY A 498 0.12 -14.40 -22.42
N ALA A 499 -0.48 -13.33 -22.92
CA ALA A 499 0.25 -12.21 -23.50
C ALA A 499 0.19 -11.04 -22.50
N LEU A 500 1.28 -10.30 -22.37
CA LEU A 500 1.34 -9.06 -21.59
C LEU A 500 1.62 -7.90 -22.52
N ARG A 501 1.16 -6.69 -22.15
CA ARG A 501 1.55 -5.47 -22.84
C ARG A 501 2.72 -4.82 -22.13
N TYR A 502 3.68 -4.29 -22.89
CA TYR A 502 4.82 -3.51 -22.37
C TYR A 502 5.37 -2.56 -23.45
N PRO A 503 6.06 -1.47 -23.07
CA PRO A 503 6.79 -0.62 -24.01
C PRO A 503 8.06 -1.34 -24.50
N ASP A 504 8.38 -1.23 -25.79
CA ASP A 504 9.72 -1.49 -26.33
C ASP A 504 10.72 -0.46 -25.69
N TYR A 505 11.98 -0.81 -25.36
CA TYR A 505 12.91 0.14 -24.69
C TYR A 505 13.29 1.30 -25.63
N MET A 506 13.54 0.96 -26.90
CA MET A 506 13.89 1.87 -27.99
C MET A 506 13.08 1.54 -29.24
N VAL A 507 12.47 2.57 -29.85
CA VAL A 507 11.64 2.41 -31.05
C VAL A 507 12.14 3.34 -32.16
N LYS A 508 12.29 2.78 -33.35
CA LYS A 508 12.71 3.49 -34.57
C LYS A 508 11.64 4.48 -35.01
N TYR A 509 12.02 5.48 -35.80
CA TYR A 509 11.11 6.50 -36.30
C TYR A 509 9.87 5.93 -37.03
N ASP A 510 9.98 4.78 -37.70
CA ASP A 510 8.87 4.12 -38.39
C ASP A 510 7.94 3.29 -37.47
N GLY A 511 8.25 3.27 -36.17
CA GLY A 511 7.51 2.51 -35.16
C GLY A 511 7.97 1.07 -34.99
N THR A 512 9.03 0.59 -35.64
CA THR A 512 9.60 -0.75 -35.37
C THR A 512 10.52 -0.74 -34.14
N PRO A 513 10.65 -1.85 -33.38
CA PRO A 513 11.62 -1.94 -32.28
C PRO A 513 13.06 -1.77 -32.78
N ASP A 514 13.97 -1.26 -31.95
CA ASP A 514 15.38 -1.20 -32.33
C ASP A 514 16.02 -2.60 -32.40
N ALA A 515 17.03 -2.78 -33.26
CA ALA A 515 17.68 -4.09 -33.40
C ALA A 515 18.65 -4.44 -32.24
N LEU A 516 18.89 -3.50 -31.31
CA LEU A 516 19.55 -3.75 -30.03
C LEU A 516 18.58 -3.74 -28.84
N ASP A 517 17.28 -3.46 -29.05
CA ASP A 517 16.26 -3.39 -28.00
C ASP A 517 16.15 -4.72 -27.25
N GLY A 518 16.62 -4.75 -26.00
CA GLY A 518 16.61 -5.94 -25.14
C GLY A 518 17.29 -7.21 -25.71
N GLY A 519 17.98 -7.14 -26.86
CA GLY A 519 18.41 -8.31 -27.64
C GLY A 519 17.28 -9.01 -28.43
N ARG A 520 16.09 -8.42 -28.53
CA ARG A 520 14.84 -8.98 -29.06
C ARG A 520 15.00 -9.46 -30.51
N GLY A 521 14.93 -10.78 -30.70
CA GLY A 521 15.11 -11.42 -32.02
C GLY A 521 16.57 -11.76 -32.37
N SER A 522 17.52 -11.59 -31.44
CA SER A 522 18.87 -12.11 -31.58
C SER A 522 18.90 -13.64 -31.45
N ALA A 523 19.91 -14.30 -32.04
CA ALA A 523 20.09 -15.75 -31.92
C ALA A 523 20.51 -16.21 -30.51
N SER A 524 20.81 -15.27 -29.60
CA SER A 524 21.22 -15.48 -28.21
C SER A 524 20.12 -15.15 -27.19
N ASP A 525 19.19 -14.24 -27.54
CA ASP A 525 18.02 -13.88 -26.74
C ASP A 525 16.79 -13.76 -27.66
N PRO A 526 16.07 -14.89 -27.92
CA PRO A 526 14.88 -14.88 -28.76
C PRO A 526 13.65 -14.30 -28.05
N THR A 527 13.75 -13.96 -26.76
CA THR A 527 12.69 -13.32 -25.96
C THR A 527 12.75 -11.80 -26.04
N GLY A 528 13.94 -11.24 -25.90
CA GLY A 528 14.15 -9.82 -25.62
C GLY A 528 13.90 -9.49 -24.14
N GLY A 529 14.74 -8.63 -23.57
CA GLY A 529 14.56 -8.09 -22.23
C GLY A 529 13.24 -7.31 -22.12
N THR A 530 12.25 -7.89 -21.44
CA THR A 530 10.93 -7.28 -21.29
C THR A 530 10.93 -6.08 -20.35
N THR A 531 10.75 -4.90 -20.92
CA THR A 531 10.69 -3.58 -20.28
C THR A 531 9.40 -3.28 -19.53
N ILE A 532 8.76 -4.32 -18.97
CA ILE A 532 7.54 -4.21 -18.13
C ILE A 532 7.81 -3.41 -16.83
N GLU A 533 9.09 -3.10 -16.52
CA GLU A 533 9.50 -2.16 -15.47
C GLU A 533 9.25 -0.69 -15.79
N HIS A 534 8.78 -0.38 -16.99
CA HIS A 534 8.40 0.97 -17.42
C HIS A 534 6.89 1.13 -17.70
N ASP A 535 6.10 0.07 -17.49
CA ASP A 535 4.66 0.04 -17.77
C ASP A 535 3.88 1.12 -17.01
N LEU A 536 4.23 1.35 -15.74
CA LEU A 536 3.50 2.25 -14.86
C LEU A 536 3.69 3.72 -15.29
N GLU A 537 4.93 4.15 -15.56
CA GLU A 537 5.20 5.50 -16.01
C GLU A 537 4.78 5.75 -17.46
N VAL A 538 4.86 4.75 -18.34
CA VAL A 538 4.33 4.85 -19.71
C VAL A 538 2.79 4.87 -19.71
N GLY A 539 2.14 4.10 -18.84
CA GLY A 539 0.69 4.19 -18.62
C GLY A 539 0.25 5.55 -18.08
N ASN A 540 0.96 6.10 -17.08
CA ASN A 540 0.74 7.45 -16.57
C ASN A 540 0.94 8.53 -17.65
N ALA A 541 1.90 8.36 -18.55
CA ALA A 541 2.13 9.28 -19.66
C ALA A 541 1.00 9.24 -20.70
N ILE A 542 0.56 8.03 -21.09
CA ILE A 542 -0.60 7.87 -21.97
C ILE A 542 -1.88 8.45 -21.33
N LEU A 543 -2.04 8.36 -20.01
CA LEU A 543 -3.10 9.05 -19.27
C LEU A 543 -2.96 10.58 -19.33
N TRP A 544 -1.77 11.15 -19.16
CA TRP A 544 -1.55 12.59 -19.35
C TRP A 544 -1.85 13.03 -20.78
N ALA A 545 -1.50 12.21 -21.78
CA ALA A 545 -1.82 12.48 -23.16
C ALA A 545 -3.34 12.51 -23.44
N ASP A 546 -4.14 11.62 -22.82
CA ASP A 546 -5.61 11.72 -22.95
C ASP A 546 -6.20 12.87 -22.12
N TYR A 547 -5.66 13.15 -20.94
CA TYR A 547 -6.03 14.34 -20.17
C TYR A 547 -5.86 15.62 -21.00
N PHE A 548 -4.70 15.80 -21.66
CA PHE A 548 -4.46 16.95 -22.52
C PHE A 548 -5.21 16.88 -23.86
N ASN A 549 -5.54 15.68 -24.36
CA ASN A 549 -6.47 15.52 -25.48
C ASN A 549 -7.86 16.08 -25.15
N GLN A 550 -8.43 15.70 -24.01
CA GLN A 550 -9.74 16.17 -23.57
C GLN A 550 -9.72 17.66 -23.19
N LEU A 551 -8.67 18.14 -22.52
CA LEU A 551 -8.48 19.56 -22.18
C LEU A 551 -8.39 20.45 -23.44
N LEU A 552 -7.85 19.93 -24.55
CA LEU A 552 -7.82 20.59 -25.87
C LEU A 552 -9.12 20.40 -26.67
N GLY A 553 -10.20 19.86 -26.07
CA GLY A 553 -11.51 19.67 -26.70
C GLY A 553 -11.65 18.42 -27.56
N GLY A 554 -10.74 17.44 -27.43
CA GLY A 554 -10.88 16.12 -28.03
C GLY A 554 -11.82 15.20 -27.26
N SER A 555 -12.32 14.15 -27.92
CA SER A 555 -13.07 13.08 -27.26
C SER A 555 -12.11 12.09 -26.57
N PRO A 556 -12.54 11.39 -25.49
CA PRO A 556 -11.74 10.35 -24.83
C PRO A 556 -11.24 9.29 -25.81
N ASN A 557 -9.99 8.85 -25.65
CA ASN A 557 -9.37 7.87 -26.53
C ASN A 557 -9.41 6.44 -25.95
N THR A 558 -10.40 5.66 -26.38
CA THR A 558 -10.58 4.26 -25.92
C THR A 558 -9.40 3.33 -26.26
N THR A 559 -8.56 3.69 -27.24
CA THR A 559 -7.34 2.92 -27.55
C THR A 559 -6.26 3.15 -26.49
N TRP A 560 -6.17 4.38 -25.97
CA TRP A 560 -5.30 4.74 -24.86
C TRP A 560 -5.82 4.20 -23.53
N GLU A 561 -7.13 4.23 -23.29
CA GLU A 561 -7.76 3.57 -22.14
C GLU A 561 -7.45 2.06 -22.08
N SER A 562 -7.59 1.34 -23.21
CA SER A 562 -7.16 -0.07 -23.29
C SER A 562 -5.67 -0.21 -22.99
N ALA A 563 -4.82 0.61 -23.63
CA ALA A 563 -3.37 0.52 -23.46
C ALA A 563 -2.91 0.74 -22.02
N VAL A 564 -3.50 1.69 -21.31
CA VAL A 564 -3.18 1.97 -19.90
C VAL A 564 -3.59 0.81 -19.00
N ASN A 565 -4.75 0.19 -19.25
CA ASN A 565 -5.20 -0.97 -18.48
C ASN A 565 -4.34 -2.21 -18.77
N ASP A 566 -4.01 -2.46 -20.04
CA ASP A 566 -3.10 -3.54 -20.45
C ASP A 566 -1.71 -3.40 -19.79
N LEU A 567 -1.16 -2.18 -19.76
CA LEU A 567 0.14 -1.85 -19.16
C LEU A 567 0.07 -1.93 -17.62
N TYR A 568 -0.98 -1.40 -16.99
CA TYR A 568 -1.09 -1.52 -15.52
C TYR A 568 -1.19 -2.98 -15.08
N TYR A 569 -1.86 -3.83 -15.87
CA TYR A 569 -1.90 -5.26 -15.64
C TYR A 569 -0.51 -5.93 -15.82
N GLY A 570 0.28 -5.48 -16.80
CA GLY A 570 1.67 -5.89 -16.97
C GLY A 570 2.54 -5.49 -15.76
N TYR A 571 2.42 -4.25 -15.29
CA TYR A 571 3.04 -3.77 -14.06
C TYR A 571 2.66 -4.60 -12.83
N ASP A 572 1.39 -4.94 -12.62
CA ASP A 572 0.93 -5.77 -11.49
C ASP A 572 1.56 -7.17 -11.52
N ILE A 573 1.68 -7.80 -12.68
CA ILE A 573 2.45 -9.06 -12.85
C ILE A 573 3.94 -8.85 -12.53
N GLY A 574 4.58 -7.85 -13.12
CA GLY A 574 6.02 -7.59 -12.98
C GLY A 574 6.43 -7.21 -11.56
N VAL A 575 5.62 -6.41 -10.86
CA VAL A 575 5.89 -5.94 -9.50
C VAL A 575 5.76 -7.09 -8.49
N ASN A 576 4.76 -7.97 -8.64
CA ASN A 576 4.66 -9.17 -7.81
C ASN A 576 5.86 -10.11 -8.06
N PHE A 577 6.29 -10.32 -9.31
CA PHE A 577 7.42 -11.19 -9.65
C PHE A 577 8.78 -10.68 -9.14
N TRP A 578 9.15 -9.42 -9.45
CA TRP A 578 10.45 -8.87 -9.07
C TRP A 578 10.51 -8.34 -7.65
N ILE A 579 9.44 -7.67 -7.21
CA ILE A 579 9.46 -6.88 -5.97
C ILE A 579 8.93 -7.69 -4.80
N ARG A 580 8.08 -8.69 -5.00
CA ARG A 580 7.61 -9.61 -3.94
C ARG A 580 8.07 -11.07 -4.12
N PRO A 581 9.35 -11.35 -4.42
CA PRO A 581 9.76 -12.64 -4.97
C PRO A 581 9.54 -13.83 -4.02
N THR A 582 8.46 -14.58 -4.26
CA THR A 582 8.40 -16.03 -4.05
C THR A 582 9.01 -16.79 -5.25
N GLY A 583 10.04 -16.21 -5.87
CA GLY A 583 10.70 -16.72 -7.06
C GLY A 583 11.57 -17.98 -6.84
N PRO A 584 11.94 -18.69 -7.92
CA PRO A 584 12.31 -20.11 -7.88
C PRO A 584 13.72 -20.41 -7.35
N SER A 585 13.95 -20.22 -6.05
CA SER A 585 14.92 -21.01 -5.24
C SER A 585 15.00 -20.61 -3.76
N ALA A 586 14.54 -19.42 -3.35
CA ALA A 586 14.87 -18.85 -2.04
C ALA A 586 13.89 -19.15 -0.88
N GLY A 587 12.63 -19.50 -1.18
CA GLY A 587 11.65 -19.95 -0.17
C GLY A 587 11.28 -18.94 0.92
N LYS A 588 11.44 -17.63 0.67
CA LYS A 588 11.08 -16.55 1.59
C LYS A 588 10.64 -15.30 0.82
N THR A 589 9.41 -14.84 1.03
CA THR A 589 8.94 -13.55 0.54
C THR A 589 9.57 -12.39 1.31
N ALA A 590 10.00 -11.35 0.61
CA ALA A 590 10.41 -10.06 1.18
C ALA A 590 10.33 -9.00 0.07
N TYR A 591 9.86 -7.78 0.38
CA TYR A 591 9.86 -6.71 -0.63
C TYR A 591 11.29 -6.32 -0.99
N ARG A 592 11.65 -6.30 -2.28
CA ARG A 592 12.98 -5.92 -2.76
C ARG A 592 12.92 -5.34 -4.17
N ILE A 593 13.17 -4.05 -4.34
CA ILE A 593 13.36 -3.50 -5.68
C ILE A 593 14.81 -3.67 -6.16
N THR A 594 14.98 -4.21 -7.36
CA THR A 594 16.29 -4.32 -8.03
C THR A 594 16.17 -4.03 -9.53
N PRO A 595 17.10 -3.25 -10.12
CA PRO A 595 18.09 -2.41 -9.44
C PRO A 595 17.42 -1.28 -8.64
N ASN A 596 18.03 -0.84 -7.53
CA ASN A 596 17.44 0.13 -6.58
C ASN A 596 16.92 1.42 -7.25
N ARG A 597 17.54 1.83 -8.36
CA ARG A 597 17.16 2.99 -9.17
C ARG A 597 15.74 2.94 -9.73
N LYS A 598 15.19 1.75 -9.99
CA LYS A 598 13.85 1.55 -10.60
C LYS A 598 12.75 2.32 -9.87
N TRP A 599 12.86 2.49 -8.54
CA TRP A 599 11.90 3.24 -7.72
C TRP A 599 11.75 4.71 -8.11
N GLY A 600 12.81 5.36 -8.61
CA GLY A 600 12.72 6.73 -9.11
C GLY A 600 11.94 6.79 -10.40
N TRP A 601 12.28 5.91 -11.37
CA TRP A 601 11.59 5.78 -12.66
C TRP A 601 10.08 5.49 -12.47
N GLU A 602 9.75 4.42 -11.74
CA GLU A 602 8.37 4.00 -11.48
C GLU A 602 7.56 5.07 -10.76
N PHE A 603 8.04 5.62 -9.63
CA PHE A 603 7.17 6.36 -8.69
C PHE A 603 7.32 7.89 -8.72
N ARG A 604 8.31 8.45 -9.42
CA ARG A 604 8.48 9.91 -9.51
C ARG A 604 7.37 10.56 -10.34
N THR A 605 7.16 10.06 -11.55
CA THR A 605 6.27 10.66 -12.56
C THR A 605 4.80 10.26 -12.34
N THR A 606 4.57 9.11 -11.71
CA THR A 606 3.27 8.42 -11.57
C THR A 606 2.45 8.85 -10.36
N GLY A 607 2.90 9.87 -9.60
CA GLY A 607 2.14 10.42 -8.46
C GLY A 607 0.69 10.78 -8.81
N SER A 608 0.45 11.16 -10.07
CA SER A 608 -0.86 11.54 -10.62
C SER A 608 -1.69 10.38 -11.19
N PHE A 609 -1.14 9.16 -11.32
CA PHE A 609 -1.78 8.02 -12.02
C PHE A 609 -3.24 7.80 -11.59
N THR A 610 -3.47 7.63 -10.29
CA THR A 610 -4.79 7.30 -9.75
C THR A 610 -5.79 8.46 -9.84
N TRP A 611 -5.31 9.70 -9.90
CA TRP A 611 -6.16 10.87 -10.18
C TRP A 611 -6.57 10.93 -11.65
N LEU A 612 -5.61 10.73 -12.57
CA LEU A 612 -5.87 10.70 -14.00
C LEU A 612 -6.82 9.55 -14.36
N ALA A 613 -6.56 8.35 -13.83
CA ALA A 613 -7.43 7.19 -14.02
C ALA A 613 -8.88 7.51 -13.64
N SER A 614 -9.12 8.14 -12.49
CA SER A 614 -10.47 8.52 -12.06
C SER A 614 -11.09 9.70 -12.82
N GLN A 615 -10.35 10.37 -13.71
CA GLN A 615 -10.89 11.36 -14.65
C GLN A 615 -11.21 10.78 -16.04
N LEU A 616 -10.51 9.71 -16.45
CA LEU A 616 -10.40 9.33 -17.87
C LEU A 616 -10.89 7.91 -18.17
N LEU A 617 -10.71 6.97 -17.25
CA LEU A 617 -10.93 5.55 -17.48
C LEU A 617 -12.30 5.11 -16.93
N SER A 618 -13.07 4.39 -17.75
CA SER A 618 -14.40 3.92 -17.37
C SER A 618 -14.31 2.90 -16.22
N GLY A 619 -15.10 3.13 -15.15
CA GLY A 619 -15.08 2.30 -13.93
C GLY A 619 -13.96 2.63 -12.92
N SER A 620 -13.12 3.64 -13.17
CA SER A 620 -11.94 3.95 -12.33
C SER A 620 -12.20 4.89 -11.16
N SER A 621 -13.35 4.75 -10.48
CA SER A 621 -13.48 5.26 -9.11
C SER A 621 -12.43 4.62 -8.20
N SER A 622 -11.95 5.35 -7.19
CA SER A 622 -11.13 4.79 -6.09
C SER A 622 -12.01 3.91 -5.21
N GLY A 623 -12.31 2.73 -5.74
CA GLY A 623 -13.56 2.00 -5.51
C GLY A 623 -13.95 1.29 -6.81
N SER A 624 -13.12 0.31 -7.17
CA SER A 624 -13.46 -0.92 -7.91
C SER A 624 -14.72 -0.89 -8.79
N GLY A 625 -14.52 -0.85 -10.10
CA GLY A 625 -15.59 -0.76 -11.10
C GLY A 625 -16.48 -1.99 -11.33
N ASP A 626 -16.42 -3.03 -10.49
CA ASP A 626 -17.52 -4.02 -10.48
C ASP A 626 -18.69 -3.47 -9.67
N THR A 627 -19.89 -3.64 -10.23
CA THR A 627 -21.16 -3.13 -9.68
C THR A 627 -22.20 -4.24 -9.54
N THR A 628 -21.82 -5.48 -9.83
CA THR A 628 -22.67 -6.66 -9.66
C THR A 628 -22.39 -7.27 -8.31
N ALA A 629 -23.43 -7.50 -7.51
CA ALA A 629 -23.26 -8.17 -6.22
C ALA A 629 -23.25 -9.70 -6.39
N PRO A 630 -22.35 -10.42 -5.69
CA PRO A 630 -22.31 -11.88 -5.73
C PRO A 630 -23.65 -12.55 -5.47
N THR A 631 -23.85 -13.72 -6.06
CA THR A 631 -24.94 -14.64 -5.68
C THR A 631 -24.48 -15.53 -4.52
N VAL A 632 -25.35 -15.78 -3.52
CA VAL A 632 -25.03 -16.68 -2.40
C VAL A 632 -26.25 -17.43 -1.84
N SER A 633 -26.06 -18.70 -1.50
CA SER A 633 -27.08 -19.58 -0.92
C SER A 633 -26.49 -20.56 0.09
N ILE A 634 -27.13 -20.72 1.25
CA ILE A 634 -26.79 -21.77 2.22
C ILE A 634 -27.14 -23.14 1.62
N THR A 635 -26.21 -24.09 1.70
CA THR A 635 -26.37 -25.47 1.20
C THR A 635 -26.55 -26.49 2.33
N ALA A 636 -26.00 -26.21 3.52
CA ALA A 636 -26.26 -26.96 4.75
C ALA A 636 -26.15 -26.04 5.98
N PRO A 637 -26.91 -26.29 7.06
CA PRO A 637 -28.03 -27.23 7.18
C PRO A 637 -29.23 -26.85 6.28
N THR A 638 -30.23 -27.72 6.17
CA THR A 638 -31.46 -27.45 5.39
C THR A 638 -32.55 -26.80 6.24
N SER A 639 -33.48 -26.09 5.60
CA SER A 639 -34.56 -25.39 6.31
C SER A 639 -35.52 -26.37 7.00
N GLY A 640 -35.81 -26.13 8.27
CA GLY A 640 -36.58 -27.02 9.14
C GLY A 640 -35.76 -28.14 9.80
N GLN A 641 -34.45 -28.24 9.53
CA GLN A 641 -33.60 -29.28 10.13
C GLN A 641 -33.43 -29.07 11.65
N THR A 642 -33.53 -30.16 12.41
CA THR A 642 -33.13 -30.18 13.83
C THR A 642 -31.63 -30.43 13.94
N VAL A 643 -30.95 -29.62 14.75
CA VAL A 643 -29.48 -29.61 14.92
C VAL A 643 -29.09 -29.63 16.40
N SER A 644 -27.93 -30.22 16.71
CA SER A 644 -27.40 -30.27 18.09
C SER A 644 -25.91 -30.60 18.10
N GLY A 645 -25.12 -29.91 18.93
CA GLY A 645 -23.68 -30.14 19.05
C GLY A 645 -22.92 -29.39 17.94
N THR A 646 -21.86 -29.98 17.40
CA THR A 646 -21.11 -29.38 16.29
C THR A 646 -21.75 -29.75 14.95
N ILE A 647 -22.08 -28.75 14.14
CA ILE A 647 -22.62 -28.87 12.78
C ILE A 647 -21.70 -28.20 11.76
N THR A 648 -21.75 -28.70 10.52
CA THR A 648 -21.22 -27.96 9.35
C THR A 648 -22.27 -26.95 8.89
N VAL A 649 -21.83 -25.72 8.62
CA VAL A 649 -22.60 -24.73 7.86
C VAL A 649 -21.84 -24.46 6.57
N SER A 650 -22.50 -24.49 5.41
CA SER A 650 -21.86 -24.33 4.11
C SER A 650 -22.71 -23.50 3.14
N ALA A 651 -22.06 -22.87 2.16
CA ALA A 651 -22.73 -22.07 1.14
C ALA A 651 -22.12 -22.27 -0.25
N ASN A 652 -22.96 -22.13 -1.27
CA ASN A 652 -22.50 -21.87 -2.63
C ASN A 652 -22.56 -20.35 -2.85
N ALA A 653 -21.48 -19.77 -3.33
CA ALA A 653 -21.42 -18.40 -3.81
C ALA A 653 -20.76 -18.33 -5.19
N SER A 654 -21.22 -17.40 -6.03
CA SER A 654 -20.71 -17.21 -7.40
C SER A 654 -20.94 -15.79 -7.90
N ASP A 655 -20.03 -15.31 -8.74
CA ASP A 655 -19.93 -13.92 -9.18
C ASP A 655 -19.38 -13.85 -10.62
N ASN A 656 -19.46 -12.69 -11.29
CA ASN A 656 -18.93 -12.46 -12.64
C ASN A 656 -17.43 -12.14 -12.70
N VAL A 657 -16.85 -11.56 -11.63
CA VAL A 657 -15.39 -11.40 -11.49
C VAL A 657 -14.86 -12.38 -10.45
N GLY A 658 -15.44 -12.42 -9.25
CA GLY A 658 -15.00 -13.35 -8.21
C GLY A 658 -15.53 -13.04 -6.81
N VAL A 659 -15.83 -14.09 -6.04
CA VAL A 659 -16.24 -13.99 -4.64
C VAL A 659 -15.01 -14.00 -3.73
N ALA A 660 -14.69 -12.85 -3.14
CA ALA A 660 -13.54 -12.70 -2.25
C ALA A 660 -13.79 -13.20 -0.81
N GLY A 661 -15.04 -13.43 -0.41
CA GLY A 661 -15.33 -14.03 0.88
C GLY A 661 -16.81 -14.31 1.17
N VAL A 662 -17.04 -15.25 2.10
CA VAL A 662 -18.36 -15.60 2.63
C VAL A 662 -18.32 -15.63 4.17
N GLN A 663 -19.01 -14.67 4.79
CA GLN A 663 -19.20 -14.62 6.24
C GLN A 663 -20.55 -15.26 6.63
N PHE A 664 -20.48 -16.36 7.37
CA PHE A 664 -21.66 -17.01 7.95
C PHE A 664 -22.17 -16.25 9.19
N LYS A 665 -23.49 -16.30 9.42
CA LYS A 665 -24.18 -15.67 10.55
C LYS A 665 -25.23 -16.60 11.15
N VAL A 666 -25.41 -16.53 12.47
CA VAL A 666 -26.53 -17.12 13.21
C VAL A 666 -27.24 -16.02 14.00
N ASP A 667 -28.56 -15.93 13.85
CA ASP A 667 -29.43 -14.88 14.41
C ASP A 667 -28.89 -13.45 14.18
N GLY A 668 -28.27 -13.24 13.01
CA GLY A 668 -27.67 -11.97 12.59
C GLY A 668 -26.25 -11.71 13.09
N THR A 669 -25.73 -12.50 14.02
CA THR A 669 -24.36 -12.39 14.56
C THR A 669 -23.38 -13.25 13.74
N ASN A 670 -22.20 -12.72 13.42
CA ASN A 670 -21.14 -13.45 12.70
C ASN A 670 -20.71 -14.70 13.46
N VAL A 671 -20.51 -15.80 12.75
CA VAL A 671 -19.98 -17.06 13.31
C VAL A 671 -18.76 -17.50 12.50
N GLY A 672 -17.65 -17.76 13.20
CA GLY A 672 -16.34 -17.91 12.57
C GLY A 672 -15.80 -16.61 11.97
N THR A 673 -14.59 -16.70 11.40
CA THR A 673 -14.09 -15.69 10.45
C THR A 673 -14.88 -15.78 9.14
N GLU A 674 -14.72 -14.79 8.27
CA GLU A 674 -15.05 -14.95 6.86
C GLU A 674 -14.24 -16.10 6.25
N ASP A 675 -14.88 -16.90 5.39
CA ASP A 675 -14.21 -17.92 4.59
C ASP A 675 -13.94 -17.35 3.19
N THR A 676 -12.67 -17.22 2.84
CA THR A 676 -12.21 -16.65 1.56
C THR A 676 -12.00 -17.72 0.47
N SER A 677 -12.29 -19.00 0.77
CA SER A 677 -11.97 -20.12 -0.13
C SER A 677 -13.18 -21.00 -0.46
N SER A 678 -13.42 -21.24 -1.74
CA SER A 678 -14.44 -22.20 -2.18
C SER A 678 -13.88 -23.64 -2.08
N PRO A 679 -14.61 -24.63 -1.53
CA PRO A 679 -16.02 -24.58 -1.11
C PRO A 679 -16.25 -24.00 0.30
N TYR A 680 -16.99 -22.90 0.36
CA TYR A 680 -17.19 -22.12 1.60
C TYR A 680 -17.92 -22.91 2.69
N SER A 681 -17.26 -23.17 3.81
CA SER A 681 -17.84 -23.91 4.93
C SER A 681 -17.14 -23.72 6.28
N ILE A 682 -17.93 -23.71 7.35
CA ILE A 682 -17.44 -23.63 8.74
C ILE A 682 -17.96 -24.78 9.60
N SER A 683 -17.25 -25.05 10.69
CA SER A 683 -17.67 -25.94 11.77
C SER A 683 -18.14 -25.09 12.95
N TYR A 684 -19.39 -25.28 13.38
CA TYR A 684 -20.07 -24.42 14.35
C TYR A 684 -20.72 -25.24 15.48
N SER A 685 -20.51 -24.84 16.74
CA SER A 685 -21.14 -25.49 17.90
C SER A 685 -22.44 -24.80 18.31
N THR A 686 -23.55 -25.53 18.31
CA THR A 686 -24.84 -25.05 18.84
C THR A 686 -24.87 -24.99 20.37
N SER A 687 -23.79 -25.36 21.08
CA SER A 687 -23.76 -25.45 22.55
C SER A 687 -23.91 -24.10 23.27
N GLY A 688 -23.75 -22.98 22.56
CA GLY A 688 -24.00 -21.63 23.08
C GLY A 688 -25.39 -21.07 22.75
N LEU A 689 -26.22 -21.83 22.03
CA LEU A 689 -27.58 -21.43 21.64
C LEU A 689 -28.62 -22.00 22.64
N ALA A 690 -29.77 -21.34 22.70
CA ALA A 690 -30.93 -21.87 23.40
C ALA A 690 -31.52 -23.08 22.65
N ALA A 691 -32.40 -23.84 23.31
CA ALA A 691 -33.25 -24.80 22.60
C ALA A 691 -34.42 -24.02 21.96
N GLY A 692 -34.58 -24.10 20.64
CA GLY A 692 -35.56 -23.29 19.92
C GLY A 692 -35.27 -23.14 18.43
N SER A 693 -35.97 -22.21 17.77
CA SER A 693 -35.74 -21.89 16.35
C SER A 693 -34.66 -20.81 16.22
N HIS A 694 -33.67 -21.07 15.37
CA HIS A 694 -32.55 -20.18 15.04
C HIS A 694 -32.50 -19.94 13.53
N THR A 695 -31.91 -18.82 13.11
CA THR A 695 -31.83 -18.43 11.69
C THR A 695 -30.38 -18.32 11.23
N ILE A 696 -30.04 -19.00 10.15
CA ILE A 696 -28.72 -19.00 9.53
C ILE A 696 -28.77 -18.21 8.22
N THR A 697 -27.78 -17.35 7.99
CA THR A 697 -27.52 -16.68 6.71
C THR A 697 -26.03 -16.70 6.37
N ALA A 698 -25.72 -16.52 5.10
CA ALA A 698 -24.37 -16.21 4.62
C ALA A 698 -24.38 -14.84 3.95
N VAL A 699 -23.32 -14.05 4.15
CA VAL A 699 -23.07 -12.82 3.40
C VAL A 699 -21.86 -13.09 2.50
N ALA A 700 -22.05 -13.03 1.19
CA ALA A 700 -20.94 -13.06 0.24
C ALA A 700 -20.56 -11.64 -0.16
N ARG A 701 -19.27 -11.44 -0.40
CA ARG A 701 -18.71 -10.22 -1.00
C ARG A 701 -17.76 -10.55 -2.15
N ASP A 702 -17.64 -9.64 -3.09
CA ASP A 702 -16.60 -9.63 -4.10
C ASP A 702 -15.35 -8.87 -3.56
N ALA A 703 -14.38 -8.64 -4.45
CA ALA A 703 -13.25 -7.77 -4.18
C ALA A 703 -13.58 -6.27 -4.37
N ALA A 704 -14.78 -5.93 -4.85
CA ALA A 704 -15.25 -4.57 -5.08
C ALA A 704 -16.11 -3.98 -3.94
N GLY A 705 -16.42 -4.79 -2.92
CA GLY A 705 -17.26 -4.38 -1.80
C GLY A 705 -18.77 -4.48 -2.06
N ASN A 706 -19.21 -5.02 -3.20
CA ASN A 706 -20.61 -5.38 -3.38
C ASN A 706 -20.91 -6.59 -2.50
N THR A 707 -22.08 -6.60 -1.85
CA THR A 707 -22.45 -7.68 -0.91
C THR A 707 -23.88 -8.16 -1.09
N THR A 708 -24.07 -9.47 -0.95
CA THR A 708 -25.39 -10.11 -0.92
C THR A 708 -25.52 -10.96 0.32
N THR A 709 -26.65 -10.83 1.02
CA THR A 709 -27.04 -11.75 2.08
C THR A 709 -27.96 -12.83 1.51
N SER A 710 -27.70 -14.09 1.83
CA SER A 710 -28.51 -15.23 1.40
C SER A 710 -29.95 -15.13 1.93
N SER A 711 -30.87 -15.86 1.29
CA SER A 711 -32.14 -16.16 1.97
C SER A 711 -31.88 -16.86 3.32
N PRO A 712 -32.70 -16.56 4.36
CA PRO A 712 -32.54 -17.17 5.68
C PRO A 712 -32.95 -18.64 5.69
N VAL A 713 -32.15 -19.46 6.38
CA VAL A 713 -32.45 -20.87 6.67
C VAL A 713 -32.79 -21.01 8.15
N SER A 714 -34.02 -21.39 8.47
CA SER A 714 -34.44 -21.64 9.85
C SER A 714 -34.13 -23.08 10.26
N VAL A 715 -33.55 -23.28 11.44
CA VAL A 715 -33.24 -24.58 12.03
C VAL A 715 -33.72 -24.65 13.47
N THR A 716 -33.98 -25.86 13.98
CA THR A 716 -34.33 -26.08 15.39
C THR A 716 -33.12 -26.60 16.16
N VAL A 717 -32.60 -25.84 17.12
CA VAL A 717 -31.60 -26.34 18.06
C VAL A 717 -32.29 -27.23 19.09
N GLY A 718 -31.91 -28.51 19.13
CA GLY A 718 -32.39 -29.46 20.12
C GLY A 718 -31.81 -29.16 21.51
N ALA A 719 -32.58 -29.45 22.56
CA ALA A 719 -32.07 -29.38 23.93
C ALA A 719 -30.89 -30.35 24.12
N ALA A 720 -29.82 -29.87 24.77
CA ALA A 720 -28.63 -30.67 24.98
C ALA A 720 -28.93 -31.88 25.88
N SER A 721 -28.53 -33.07 25.44
CA SER A 721 -28.62 -34.30 26.23
C SER A 721 -27.67 -34.22 27.43
N ASP A 722 -28.22 -34.10 28.63
CA ASP A 722 -27.45 -34.25 29.86
C ASP A 722 -26.96 -35.70 30.04
N THR A 723 -25.69 -35.83 30.40
CA THR A 723 -24.99 -37.12 30.56
C THR A 723 -24.37 -37.31 31.94
N THR A 724 -24.31 -36.26 32.78
CA THR A 724 -23.66 -36.29 34.10
C THR A 724 -24.58 -36.95 35.13
N ALA A 725 -24.14 -38.01 35.82
CA ALA A 725 -25.02 -38.78 36.69
C ALA A 725 -25.34 -38.07 38.04
N PRO A 726 -26.56 -38.25 38.58
CA PRO A 726 -26.90 -37.75 39.91
C PRO A 726 -26.07 -38.44 40.98
N THR A 727 -25.78 -37.70 42.05
CA THR A 727 -25.07 -38.19 43.24
C THR A 727 -26.05 -38.31 44.41
N VAL A 728 -25.92 -39.35 45.22
CA VAL A 728 -26.79 -39.60 46.38
C VAL A 728 -25.98 -40.16 47.56
N SER A 729 -26.37 -39.81 48.78
CA SER A 729 -25.68 -40.22 50.01
C SER A 729 -26.66 -40.35 51.17
N ILE A 730 -26.65 -41.49 51.87
CA ILE A 730 -27.46 -41.70 53.07
C ILE A 730 -26.91 -40.84 54.21
N THR A 731 -27.78 -40.06 54.85
CA THR A 731 -27.45 -39.17 55.97
C THR A 731 -27.94 -39.68 57.32
N ALA A 732 -29.01 -40.48 57.33
CA ALA A 732 -29.46 -41.24 58.51
C ALA A 732 -30.10 -42.58 58.08
N PRO A 733 -29.98 -43.65 58.89
CA PRO A 733 -29.06 -43.78 60.02
C PRO A 733 -27.59 -43.74 59.56
N THR A 734 -26.67 -43.40 60.46
CA THR A 734 -25.24 -43.35 60.12
C THR A 734 -24.62 -44.75 60.07
N SER A 735 -23.48 -44.89 59.39
CA SER A 735 -22.83 -46.20 59.21
C SER A 735 -22.52 -46.86 60.56
N ALA A 736 -22.88 -48.15 60.69
CA ALA A 736 -22.82 -48.95 61.91
C ALA A 736 -23.66 -48.43 63.11
N GLN A 737 -24.62 -47.53 62.90
CA GLN A 737 -25.59 -47.12 63.94
C GLN A 737 -26.56 -48.27 64.26
N THR A 738 -26.56 -48.73 65.51
CA THR A 738 -27.60 -49.65 66.02
C THR A 738 -28.96 -48.94 66.03
N VAL A 739 -29.95 -49.56 65.38
CA VAL A 739 -31.32 -49.05 65.22
C VAL A 739 -32.35 -50.10 65.62
N SER A 740 -33.51 -49.68 66.12
CA SER A 740 -34.63 -50.56 66.44
C SER A 740 -35.97 -49.84 66.40
N GLY A 741 -37.04 -50.58 66.11
CA GLY A 741 -38.39 -50.02 65.99
C GLY A 741 -38.57 -49.26 64.67
N THR A 742 -39.29 -48.14 64.71
CA THR A 742 -39.47 -47.28 63.54
C THR A 742 -38.44 -46.16 63.53
N ILE A 743 -37.68 -46.06 62.45
CA ILE A 743 -36.64 -45.06 62.22
C ILE A 743 -36.98 -44.15 61.03
N THR A 744 -36.30 -43.01 60.96
CA THR A 744 -36.21 -42.22 59.73
C THR A 744 -34.97 -42.65 58.97
N VAL A 745 -35.12 -42.90 57.66
CA VAL A 745 -34.00 -43.02 56.72
C VAL A 745 -34.02 -41.75 55.86
N SER A 746 -32.86 -41.11 55.66
CA SER A 746 -32.76 -39.86 54.90
C SER A 746 -31.53 -39.81 54.00
N ALA A 747 -31.59 -39.00 52.95
CA ALA A 747 -30.48 -38.83 52.01
C ALA A 747 -30.31 -37.38 51.53
N ASN A 748 -29.07 -37.02 51.22
CA ASN A 748 -28.76 -35.88 50.36
C ASN A 748 -28.52 -36.39 48.94
N ALA A 749 -29.15 -35.77 47.94
CA ALA A 749 -28.91 -36.04 46.53
C ALA A 749 -28.73 -34.73 45.74
N SER A 750 -27.86 -34.76 44.73
CA SER A 750 -27.45 -33.59 43.94
C SER A 750 -27.07 -33.95 42.51
N ASP A 751 -27.46 -33.09 41.57
CA ASP A 751 -27.35 -33.26 40.11
C ASP A 751 -27.26 -31.86 39.45
N ASN A 752 -26.64 -31.74 38.28
CA ASN A 752 -26.43 -30.49 37.54
C ASN A 752 -27.68 -29.97 36.79
N VAL A 753 -28.66 -30.81 36.51
CA VAL A 753 -29.97 -30.45 35.93
C VAL A 753 -31.10 -30.64 36.94
N GLY A 754 -30.95 -31.59 37.86
CA GLY A 754 -31.79 -31.77 39.04
C GLY A 754 -32.31 -33.19 39.23
N VAL A 755 -32.31 -33.65 40.48
CA VAL A 755 -32.79 -34.98 40.89
C VAL A 755 -34.32 -35.05 40.77
N ALA A 756 -34.84 -36.10 40.12
CA ALA A 756 -36.28 -36.33 40.02
C ALA A 756 -36.87 -36.95 41.30
N GLY A 757 -36.11 -37.85 41.93
CA GLY A 757 -36.44 -38.45 43.22
C GLY A 757 -35.33 -39.35 43.74
N VAL A 758 -35.53 -39.88 44.95
CA VAL A 758 -34.65 -40.84 45.62
C VAL A 758 -35.47 -42.06 46.05
N GLN A 759 -35.14 -43.23 45.52
CA GLN A 759 -35.66 -44.50 45.98
C GLN A 759 -34.69 -45.09 47.01
N PHE A 760 -35.15 -45.21 48.25
CA PHE A 760 -34.43 -45.90 49.32
C PHE A 760 -34.54 -47.41 49.18
N LYS A 761 -33.50 -48.14 49.57
CA LYS A 761 -33.44 -49.61 49.60
C LYS A 761 -32.81 -50.11 50.90
N VAL A 762 -33.28 -51.27 51.37
CA VAL A 762 -32.66 -52.05 52.46
C VAL A 762 -32.32 -53.42 51.92
N ASP A 763 -31.07 -53.85 52.07
CA ASP A 763 -30.51 -55.08 51.50
C ASP A 763 -30.82 -55.26 49.99
N GLY A 764 -30.75 -54.15 49.25
CA GLY A 764 -31.05 -54.08 47.82
C GLY A 764 -32.54 -54.10 47.45
N THR A 765 -33.45 -54.22 48.42
CA THR A 765 -34.91 -54.22 48.20
C THR A 765 -35.48 -52.82 48.44
N ASN A 766 -36.29 -52.30 47.51
CA ASN A 766 -36.94 -50.99 47.65
C ASN A 766 -37.80 -50.91 48.93
N VAL A 767 -37.66 -49.80 49.65
CA VAL A 767 -38.47 -49.50 50.84
C VAL A 767 -39.19 -48.17 50.65
N GLY A 768 -40.52 -48.19 50.81
CA GLY A 768 -41.38 -47.07 50.41
C GLY A 768 -41.42 -46.83 48.90
N THR A 769 -42.20 -45.83 48.49
CA THR A 769 -42.13 -45.24 47.15
C THR A 769 -40.89 -44.36 47.02
N GLU A 770 -40.47 -44.05 45.78
CA GLU A 770 -39.53 -42.97 45.51
C GLU A 770 -40.02 -41.65 46.14
N ASP A 771 -39.12 -40.96 46.84
CA ASP A 771 -39.38 -39.61 47.36
C ASP A 771 -38.95 -38.58 46.32
N THR A 772 -39.91 -37.85 45.76
CA THR A 772 -39.69 -36.83 44.73
C THR A 772 -39.45 -35.43 45.29
N SER A 773 -39.20 -35.30 46.61
CA SER A 773 -39.10 -34.02 47.30
C SER A 773 -37.92 -33.95 48.29
N SER A 774 -37.05 -32.96 48.12
CA SER A 774 -36.02 -32.65 49.11
C SER A 774 -36.63 -31.89 50.31
N PRO A 775 -36.28 -32.20 51.57
CA PRO A 775 -35.27 -33.17 52.02
C PRO A 775 -35.76 -34.63 51.96
N TYR A 776 -35.04 -35.46 51.19
CA TYR A 776 -35.45 -36.84 50.90
C TYR A 776 -35.43 -37.71 52.17
N SER A 777 -36.58 -38.24 52.58
CA SER A 777 -36.67 -39.12 53.74
C SER A 777 -37.92 -40.00 53.79
N ILE A 778 -37.76 -41.19 54.36
CA ILE A 778 -38.85 -42.14 54.62
C ILE A 778 -38.87 -42.58 56.08
N SER A 779 -40.02 -43.05 56.55
CA SER A 779 -40.14 -43.78 57.80
C SER A 779 -40.14 -45.29 57.53
N TYR A 780 -39.28 -46.04 58.23
CA TYR A 780 -39.08 -47.47 58.03
C TYR A 780 -39.07 -48.21 59.37
N SER A 781 -39.76 -49.36 59.44
CA SER A 781 -39.80 -50.18 60.66
C SER A 781 -38.86 -51.37 60.54
N THR A 782 -37.86 -51.44 61.40
CA THR A 782 -36.87 -52.55 61.42
C THR A 782 -37.45 -53.84 61.99
N THR A 783 -38.71 -53.86 62.45
CA THR A 783 -39.36 -55.02 63.07
C THR A 783 -39.66 -56.16 62.08
N SER A 784 -39.52 -55.92 60.78
CA SER A 784 -39.62 -56.92 59.71
C SER A 784 -38.27 -57.57 59.36
N LEU A 785 -37.16 -57.08 59.93
CA LEU A 785 -35.81 -57.60 59.72
C LEU A 785 -35.42 -58.58 60.84
N THR A 786 -34.51 -59.50 60.50
CA THR A 786 -33.80 -60.32 61.49
C THR A 786 -32.80 -59.47 62.28
N ASN A 787 -32.46 -59.83 63.52
CA ASN A 787 -31.35 -59.16 64.22
C ASN A 787 -30.02 -59.45 63.51
N GLY A 788 -29.43 -58.42 62.88
CA GLY A 788 -28.19 -58.55 62.11
C GLY A 788 -27.64 -57.21 61.64
N SER A 789 -26.69 -57.26 60.70
CA SER A 789 -26.20 -56.09 59.96
C SER A 789 -26.95 -55.99 58.63
N HIS A 790 -27.47 -54.80 58.32
CA HIS A 790 -28.27 -54.52 57.13
C HIS A 790 -27.66 -53.35 56.35
N ALA A 791 -27.70 -53.43 55.02
CA ALA A 791 -27.21 -52.37 54.15
C ALA A 791 -28.36 -51.44 53.72
N ILE A 792 -28.19 -50.14 53.95
CA ILE A 792 -29.14 -49.13 53.48
C ILE A 792 -28.47 -48.36 52.33
N THR A 793 -29.16 -48.29 51.20
CA THR A 793 -28.70 -47.57 50.01
C THR A 793 -29.81 -46.66 49.46
N GLY A 794 -29.42 -45.69 48.64
CA GLY A 794 -30.35 -44.87 47.88
C GLY A 794 -29.91 -44.88 46.43
N GLY A 795 -30.89 -44.96 45.52
CA GLY A 795 -30.70 -44.70 44.09
C GLY A 795 -31.50 -43.47 43.70
N SER A 796 -30.91 -42.56 42.94
CA SER A 796 -31.54 -41.29 42.53
C SER A 796 -31.82 -41.30 41.03
N ALA A 797 -33.05 -40.97 40.63
CA ALA A 797 -33.42 -40.89 39.23
C ALA A 797 -33.18 -39.50 38.62
N ARG A 798 -32.80 -39.47 37.34
CA ARG A 798 -32.95 -38.27 36.51
C ARG A 798 -34.40 -38.12 36.06
N ARG A 799 -34.80 -36.93 35.61
CA ARG A 799 -36.13 -36.69 34.99
C ARG A 799 -36.39 -37.48 33.68
N CYS A 800 -35.40 -38.25 33.20
CA CYS A 800 -35.50 -39.12 32.02
C CYS A 800 -35.36 -40.63 32.35
N GLY A 801 -35.72 -41.08 33.55
CA GLY A 801 -36.24 -42.44 33.76
C GLY A 801 -35.24 -43.60 33.85
N GLN A 802 -34.01 -43.38 34.33
CA GLN A 802 -33.12 -44.45 34.80
C GLN A 802 -32.58 -44.13 36.21
N TYR A 803 -32.27 -45.19 36.96
CA TYR A 803 -31.74 -45.17 38.32
C TYR A 803 -30.37 -45.86 38.34
N ASP A 804 -29.41 -45.31 39.08
CA ASP A 804 -28.15 -45.97 39.44
C ASP A 804 -28.14 -46.28 40.95
N ASP A 805 -27.60 -47.45 41.34
CA ASP A 805 -27.48 -47.90 42.73
C ASP A 805 -26.05 -47.75 43.25
N ILE A 806 -25.88 -47.23 44.47
CA ILE A 806 -24.58 -47.20 45.16
C ILE A 806 -24.48 -48.38 46.14
N VAL A 807 -23.47 -49.24 45.94
CA VAL A 807 -23.07 -50.28 46.90
C VAL A 807 -21.87 -49.79 47.72
N PRO A 808 -21.91 -49.84 49.07
CA PRO A 808 -20.79 -49.41 49.90
C PRO A 808 -19.75 -50.52 50.07
N ASP A 809 -18.49 -50.24 49.74
CA ASP A 809 -17.33 -50.99 50.24
C ASP A 809 -16.17 -50.04 50.59
N SER A 810 -15.08 -50.56 51.16
CA SER A 810 -14.67 -50.06 52.46
C SER A 810 -13.17 -49.86 52.71
N CYS A 811 -12.91 -49.11 53.78
CA CYS A 811 -11.76 -49.21 54.68
C CYS A 811 -10.43 -48.48 54.33
N ASN A 812 -10.03 -47.62 55.28
CA ASN A 812 -8.65 -47.17 55.61
C ASN A 812 -7.87 -46.24 54.66
N ARG A 813 -6.87 -45.44 55.11
CA ARG A 813 -6.59 -44.81 56.43
C ARG A 813 -5.34 -43.90 56.36
N VAL A 814 -5.52 -42.58 56.56
CA VAL A 814 -4.64 -41.67 57.35
C VAL A 814 -3.16 -41.43 56.89
N GLU A 815 -2.92 -40.18 56.46
CA GLU A 815 -1.77 -39.29 56.79
C GLU A 815 -0.49 -39.08 55.91
N ARG A 816 -0.21 -37.76 55.77
CA ARG A 816 1.07 -37.01 55.91
C ARG A 816 2.14 -36.95 54.79
N ARG A 817 2.17 -35.74 54.19
CA ARG A 817 3.29 -34.76 54.14
C ARG A 817 4.60 -35.09 53.40
N HIS A 818 4.94 -34.14 52.50
CA HIS A 818 6.28 -33.72 52.02
C HIS A 818 7.18 -34.76 51.31
N GLY A 819 7.61 -34.41 50.10
CA GLY A 819 8.72 -35.07 49.40
C GLY A 819 8.99 -34.42 48.05
N ASN A 820 10.22 -33.97 47.81
CA ASN A 820 10.65 -33.49 46.49
C ASN A 820 11.08 -34.66 45.60
N GLY A 821 10.71 -34.61 44.32
CA GLY A 821 11.68 -34.82 43.23
C GLY A 821 11.97 -36.24 42.72
N HIS A 822 11.73 -36.38 41.41
CA HIS A 822 12.53 -37.15 40.43
C HIS A 822 12.44 -38.69 40.34
N LEU A 823 12.01 -39.12 39.13
CA LEU A 823 12.38 -40.35 38.39
C LEU A 823 11.90 -41.72 38.94
N PRO A 824 11.90 -42.80 38.11
CA PRO A 824 11.84 -42.90 36.65
C PRO A 824 10.66 -43.81 36.17
N ALA A 825 10.60 -44.11 34.86
CA ALA A 825 9.62 -45.04 34.28
C ALA A 825 10.21 -46.43 33.95
N ARG A 826 9.39 -47.51 33.96
CA ARG A 826 9.26 -48.51 32.85
C ARG A 826 8.38 -49.75 33.15
N SER A 827 7.93 -50.37 32.04
CA SER A 827 7.50 -51.78 31.85
C SER A 827 6.23 -52.27 32.57
N GLU A 828 5.19 -52.74 31.86
CA GLU A 828 4.98 -54.11 31.31
C GLU A 828 4.66 -55.17 32.41
N ARG A 829 3.83 -56.22 32.22
CA ARG A 829 3.35 -56.90 30.99
C ARG A 829 2.12 -57.82 31.25
N LEU A 830 1.63 -58.48 30.18
CA LEU A 830 0.88 -59.77 30.12
C LEU A 830 -0.61 -59.71 30.58
N HIS A 831 -1.58 -59.82 29.66
CA HIS A 831 -2.24 -61.07 29.15
C HIS A 831 -3.53 -61.40 29.94
N ARG A 832 -4.61 -62.01 29.41
CA ARG A 832 -5.06 -62.55 28.09
C ARG A 832 -6.63 -62.64 28.17
N ARG A 833 -7.47 -62.98 27.17
CA ARG A 833 -7.34 -63.77 25.92
C ARG A 833 -8.56 -63.60 24.99
N GLU A 834 -8.40 -63.94 23.69
CA GLU A 834 -9.37 -64.48 22.68
C GLU A 834 -10.86 -64.00 22.70
N GLY A 835 -11.47 -63.55 21.60
CA GLY A 835 -11.08 -63.50 20.17
C GLY A 835 -12.20 -62.81 19.32
N CYS A 836 -12.33 -62.95 18.00
CA CYS A 836 -11.52 -63.62 16.97
C CYS A 836 -11.97 -63.22 15.53
N VAL A 837 -11.02 -63.11 14.57
CA VAL A 837 -11.02 -63.66 13.18
C VAL A 837 -12.25 -63.40 12.26
N ALA A 838 -12.16 -62.90 11.01
CA ALA A 838 -11.11 -62.77 9.96
C ALA A 838 -11.52 -61.60 8.99
N HIS A 839 -10.95 -61.23 7.83
CA HIS A 839 -9.70 -61.31 7.01
C HIS A 839 -9.96 -60.34 5.80
N PHE A 840 -9.08 -59.86 4.90
CA PHE A 840 -7.64 -59.87 4.52
C PHE A 840 -7.41 -58.49 3.81
N ALA A 841 -6.28 -58.01 3.25
CA ALA A 841 -4.88 -58.39 2.98
C ALA A 841 -4.01 -57.10 3.17
N ILE A 842 -2.67 -57.03 3.28
CA ILE A 842 -1.48 -57.77 2.79
C ILE A 842 -1.04 -57.34 1.36
N GLN A 843 0.14 -56.72 1.13
CA GLN A 843 1.28 -56.45 2.04
C GLN A 843 2.16 -55.23 1.67
N ARG A 844 3.01 -54.79 2.61
CA ARG A 844 4.22 -53.95 2.41
C ARG A 844 5.48 -54.82 2.40
N GLN A 845 6.62 -54.30 1.92
CA GLN A 845 7.86 -54.38 2.71
C GLN A 845 8.93 -53.30 2.39
N ARG A 846 9.94 -53.19 3.27
CA ARG A 846 11.17 -52.35 3.18
C ARG A 846 12.37 -53.25 3.50
N ARG A 847 13.57 -52.94 2.97
CA ARG A 847 14.80 -52.68 3.78
C ARG A 847 16.06 -52.35 2.94
N GLN A 848 17.09 -51.86 3.64
CA GLN A 848 18.42 -51.46 3.14
C GLN A 848 19.37 -52.67 3.03
N TYR A 849 20.45 -52.59 2.24
CA TYR A 849 21.85 -52.46 2.74
C TYR A 849 22.96 -52.53 1.65
N SER A 850 24.16 -52.06 2.04
CA SER A 850 25.52 -52.45 1.54
C SER A 850 26.29 -51.50 0.60
N LYS A 851 27.63 -51.66 0.62
CA LYS A 851 28.71 -50.92 -0.07
C LYS A 851 29.70 -51.93 -0.73
N ARG A 852 30.70 -51.40 -1.49
CA ARG A 852 31.83 -52.04 -2.24
C ARG A 852 31.47 -52.30 -3.72
N HIS A 853 32.38 -52.21 -4.70
CA HIS A 853 33.79 -51.74 -4.78
C HIS A 853 33.90 -50.84 -6.06
N VAL A 854 34.72 -49.79 -6.15
CA VAL A 854 36.21 -49.69 -6.20
C VAL A 854 36.82 -50.32 -7.46
N GLU A 855 36.98 -49.51 -8.52
CA GLU A 855 38.17 -49.28 -9.36
C GLU A 855 37.73 -48.32 -10.51
N SER A 856 38.37 -47.19 -10.84
CA SER A 856 39.78 -46.80 -11.02
C SER A 856 40.24 -46.85 -12.48
N ILE A 857 40.27 -45.70 -13.13
CA ILE A 857 41.34 -45.26 -14.05
C ILE A 857 41.54 -43.75 -13.82
N ARG A 858 42.77 -43.25 -14.00
CA ARG A 858 43.17 -41.87 -13.67
C ARG A 858 43.46 -41.04 -14.93
N SER A 859 43.38 -39.72 -14.75
CA SER A 859 44.30 -38.68 -15.29
C SER A 859 44.67 -38.68 -16.78
N ASN A 860 44.44 -37.54 -17.45
CA ASN A 860 45.54 -36.59 -17.71
C ASN A 860 45.04 -35.25 -18.29
N GLN A 861 45.38 -34.16 -17.62
CA GLN A 861 45.95 -32.97 -18.27
C GLN A 861 47.47 -33.00 -17.98
N PRO A 862 48.33 -32.47 -18.87
CA PRO A 862 48.62 -31.03 -18.84
C PRO A 862 48.85 -30.35 -20.22
N ASP A 863 48.82 -29.02 -20.17
CA ASP A 863 49.58 -28.02 -20.93
C ASP A 863 49.81 -28.16 -22.46
N ASN A 864 49.45 -27.10 -23.20
CA ASN A 864 50.45 -26.16 -23.73
C ASN A 864 49.82 -24.82 -24.16
N ALA A 865 50.64 -23.79 -24.33
CA ALA A 865 50.22 -22.44 -24.66
C ALA A 865 50.59 -22.02 -26.11
N VAL A 866 49.73 -21.19 -26.70
CA VAL A 866 50.08 -20.03 -27.56
C VAL A 866 49.11 -18.90 -27.19
#